data_AF-A0A8B6H6K6-F1
#
_entry.id   AF-A0A8B6H6K6-F1
#
_cell.length_a   1.000
_cell.length_b   1.000
_cell.length_c   1.000
_cell.angle_alpha   90.00
_cell.angle_beta   90.00
_cell.angle_gamma   90.00
#
_symmetry.space_group_name_H-M   'P 1'
#
loop_
_entity.id
_entity.type
_entity.pdbx_description
1 polymer ?
#
loop_
_entity_poly.entity_id
_entity_poly.type
_entity_poly.pdbx_seq_one_letter_code
_entity_poly.pdbx_strand_id
1 'polypeptide(L)'
;MATEKTFRVSSVEYDKPTKSNNIDWANCILCQEIIDEKLICPFGSKRLNVGAGYQSLADNIKKFHALRLMPEGINVCIENLDEGSGIAQSFIDHKACWHKSCNLKLNRTKLNRAEKRTSRESIDEATTSQKKTRHSFSVQSTSNPSVCFFCNENGQEALHESSTFGQDTRVRECAVKLNDTLLLAKLSAGDLIAQEAKYHSKCLVSLYNRASRIEMKNDNVESKKERQIHGIAFSELVSYINETRSCDETISVYKLSDLCKLYTERITCLGADVSSRVNSSRLKDRIVSNFPDLDAYKQGRENILAFKDDIGPALKRVCLEDFDNEFVNISKAATFVRKDIFASNSEFKGTFPKGCQEASVPQSLLSLISMIQFGPNIQDRSYSQSTLTIAQLLMYSCTKKQSNRHMKDHEPPVCAYLGVMIHCKTRKRDLVDTFFKLGLSVSYDRVLEISTSMANDACRRYVQEGIVCPTNLLQNVFTSSAVDNIDHNPSSISSKDSFHGTGISLFQHISEDAQGVVQALDQSETMLKCQSKRVSLLPESYSNLPPAVLRFNEPDIPLVEGELSIDMFSFPAALKGEFKWLKHVAENSSVRATVGTNISWSAYHAAVLPDGNKLPAVSALLPLFHEQAKSVAMIRHSLNIIRSAVRKLNPGQTPVVAFDQPLFTVAKLIQWNWPQIYGEDHFVMMFGGLHIEMAAFKALGSWLEDSGWTSVLVNAQVTSPGTADSFLKASHVTKTRRAHQVTACTLYRLLSNAYCQYKDVLRDDEVTLEFEDWCLERSKESPHFKFCYQKRTQKPTEHSLRGNFVVNKTEKKFSCMAIDQAHEQNNACVKADGGAVGLTENPGALRRWMVAGPEMARLVNEFENVTECFVNTNASNKLHHEQTLSFQESFRNDIVSLYDVIDDLGNPFLETSKDLLVLDSKNIVDISVVKTVNTIESLGQEQFEKYTKERLVDRTTSVFDTIKRNKLPLFQTPPPAKKTSTTDHKLMALKSNCSLFSRLYIACQSRDGNLDDFFRHENHAFPPSLSQNGTIRLGTKADLLSKCLERLTPPTDVKPVVSSVILDGSAVVNMLKPVNIKSFNEYALKVFIPYIQNIGKDVQRIDIVFDTYIDNSLKASTRGKRGKGIRRRVQDETNVPGNWQEFLRLDENKIELFHFLADKITSAGIDNEIV
;
A
#
# COMPACT_ATOMS: atom_id res chain seq x y z
N MET A 1 33.08 -57.82 -14.19
CA MET A 1 34.36 -57.21 -14.59
C MET A 1 34.53 -55.99 -13.71
N ALA A 2 35.14 -56.18 -12.53
CA ALA A 2 36.56 -55.95 -12.25
C ALA A 2 36.63 -54.64 -11.40
N THR A 3 37.29 -54.50 -10.26
CA THR A 3 38.26 -55.32 -9.50
C THR A 3 38.54 -54.56 -8.19
N GLU A 4 38.61 -55.23 -7.02
CA GLU A 4 39.81 -55.34 -6.13
C GLU A 4 39.69 -54.44 -4.88
N LYS A 5 40.15 -54.73 -3.64
CA LYS A 5 41.01 -55.76 -3.00
C LYS A 5 40.72 -55.74 -1.48
N THR A 6 40.28 -56.85 -0.86
CA THR A 6 40.98 -57.69 0.16
C THR A 6 41.81 -57.02 1.26
N PHE A 7 41.52 -57.32 2.54
CA PHE A 7 42.27 -58.31 3.35
C PHE A 7 41.52 -58.72 4.66
N ARG A 8 41.57 -60.01 4.99
CA ARG A 8 41.19 -60.66 6.27
C ARG A 8 42.37 -60.57 7.26
N VAL A 9 42.09 -60.65 8.57
CA VAL A 9 42.57 -61.72 9.50
C VAL A 9 41.88 -61.56 10.88
N SER A 10 41.63 -62.73 11.46
CA SER A 10 40.99 -63.14 12.71
C SER A 10 41.86 -63.01 13.99
N SER A 11 41.23 -62.83 15.16
CA SER A 11 41.43 -63.72 16.35
C SER A 11 40.60 -63.28 17.59
N VAL A 12 39.78 -64.22 18.08
CA VAL A 12 39.50 -64.62 19.49
C VAL A 12 39.06 -63.57 20.53
N GLU A 13 37.84 -63.71 21.07
CA GLU A 13 37.54 -64.03 22.50
C GLU A 13 36.01 -64.13 22.73
N TYR A 14 35.57 -65.09 23.54
CA TYR A 14 34.16 -65.42 23.79
C TYR A 14 33.54 -64.58 24.93
N ASP A 15 32.48 -63.86 24.57
CA ASP A 15 31.26 -63.43 25.27
C ASP A 15 31.18 -63.35 26.81
N LYS A 16 30.89 -62.11 27.27
CA LYS A 16 29.60 -61.77 27.92
C LYS A 16 29.13 -60.38 27.45
N PRO A 17 27.82 -60.16 27.21
CA PRO A 17 27.36 -59.11 26.29
C PRO A 17 27.03 -57.77 26.97
N THR A 18 27.61 -56.70 26.42
CA THR A 18 27.32 -55.29 26.66
C THR A 18 26.13 -54.84 25.79
N LYS A 19 25.07 -54.29 26.41
CA LYS A 19 23.92 -53.71 25.68
C LYS A 19 24.34 -52.45 24.92
N SER A 20 24.14 -52.46 23.60
CA SER A 20 24.29 -51.33 22.69
C SER A 20 23.11 -50.35 22.83
N ASN A 21 23.43 -49.06 23.00
CA ASN A 21 22.49 -47.96 23.10
C ASN A 21 22.01 -47.53 21.70
N ASN A 22 20.88 -48.04 21.23
CA ASN A 22 20.17 -47.52 20.05
C ASN A 22 18.73 -47.14 20.47
N ILE A 23 18.25 -45.96 20.06
CA ILE A 23 16.95 -45.43 20.50
C ILE A 23 15.82 -46.10 19.72
N ASP A 24 14.86 -46.69 20.45
CA ASP A 24 13.62 -47.17 19.85
C ASP A 24 12.58 -46.04 19.85
N TRP A 25 12.38 -45.46 18.67
CA TRP A 25 11.46 -44.35 18.44
C TRP A 25 9.97 -44.73 18.63
N ALA A 26 9.64 -46.03 18.66
CA ALA A 26 8.28 -46.50 18.95
C ALA A 26 7.94 -46.43 20.45
N ASN A 27 8.95 -46.43 21.32
CA ASN A 27 8.78 -46.31 22.76
C ASN A 27 8.86 -44.84 23.19
N CYS A 28 8.65 -44.59 24.49
CA CYS A 28 8.82 -43.24 25.02
C CYS A 28 10.27 -42.78 24.82
N ILE A 29 10.48 -41.73 24.04
CA ILE A 29 11.82 -41.21 23.75
C ILE A 29 12.58 -40.76 25.00
N LEU A 30 11.90 -40.56 26.13
CA LEU A 30 12.48 -40.10 27.39
C LEU A 30 12.89 -41.22 28.35
N CYS A 31 12.22 -42.37 28.35
CA CYS A 31 12.55 -43.48 29.26
C CYS A 31 12.89 -44.79 28.56
N GLN A 32 12.64 -44.89 27.26
CA GLN A 32 12.85 -46.10 26.43
C GLN A 32 12.11 -47.35 26.94
N GLU A 33 11.13 -47.17 27.83
CA GLU A 33 10.29 -48.22 28.39
C GLU A 33 8.84 -48.04 27.91
N ILE A 34 8.11 -49.14 27.77
CA ILE A 34 6.66 -49.14 27.62
C ILE A 34 6.08 -49.31 29.02
N ILE A 35 5.45 -48.27 29.55
CA ILE A 35 4.71 -48.34 30.81
C ILE A 35 3.21 -48.19 30.52
N ASP A 36 2.37 -48.50 31.51
CA ASP A 36 0.90 -48.50 31.40
C ASP A 36 0.29 -47.08 31.32
N GLU A 37 1.05 -46.13 30.75
CA GLU A 37 0.64 -44.76 30.47
C GLU A 37 0.64 -44.56 28.95
N LYS A 38 -0.43 -43.99 28.41
CA LYS A 38 -0.55 -43.79 26.95
C LYS A 38 0.52 -42.82 26.42
N LEU A 39 1.25 -43.25 25.40
CA LEU A 39 2.20 -42.43 24.66
C LEU A 39 1.50 -41.28 23.92
N ILE A 40 2.07 -40.08 24.01
CA ILE A 40 1.61 -38.88 23.33
C ILE A 40 2.53 -38.61 22.14
N CYS A 41 1.96 -38.51 20.94
CA CYS A 41 2.65 -38.13 19.70
C CYS A 41 2.28 -36.70 19.28
N PRO A 42 3.15 -35.69 19.52
CA PRO A 42 2.91 -34.31 19.10
C PRO A 42 2.80 -34.11 17.59
N PHE A 43 3.40 -34.96 16.76
CA PHE A 43 3.31 -34.88 15.31
C PHE A 43 1.84 -34.98 14.81
N GLY A 44 1.03 -35.84 15.43
CA GLY A 44 -0.39 -36.04 15.08
C GLY A 44 -1.38 -35.05 15.72
N SER A 45 -0.89 -33.97 16.35
CA SER A 45 -1.73 -32.97 17.03
C SER A 45 -2.52 -32.10 16.05
N LYS A 46 -3.83 -31.92 16.25
CA LYS A 46 -4.72 -31.08 15.41
C LYS A 46 -4.47 -29.56 15.51
N ARG A 47 -3.31 -29.12 16.02
CA ARG A 47 -2.95 -27.70 16.22
C ARG A 47 -2.15 -27.18 15.02
N LEU A 48 -2.28 -25.88 14.72
CA LEU A 48 -1.81 -25.19 13.49
C LEU A 48 -0.34 -25.46 13.06
N ASN A 49 0.55 -25.81 13.99
CA ASN A 49 1.96 -26.15 13.69
C ASN A 49 2.22 -27.63 14.03
N VAL A 50 2.54 -28.44 13.02
CA VAL A 50 2.90 -29.85 13.17
C VAL A 50 4.10 -29.98 14.12
N GLY A 51 4.01 -30.81 15.15
CA GLY A 51 5.10 -31.02 16.11
C GLY A 51 5.25 -29.97 17.22
N ALA A 52 4.24 -29.12 17.44
CA ALA A 52 4.22 -28.15 18.54
C ALA A 52 4.52 -28.80 19.90
N GLY A 53 5.72 -28.54 20.43
CA GLY A 53 6.24 -29.11 21.68
C GLY A 53 7.59 -29.81 21.55
N TYR A 54 7.97 -30.31 20.36
CA TYR A 54 9.26 -30.96 20.13
C TYR A 54 10.44 -30.01 20.37
N GLN A 55 10.39 -28.81 19.81
CA GLN A 55 11.44 -27.80 19.99
C GLN A 55 11.66 -27.46 21.46
N SER A 56 10.57 -27.18 22.20
CA SER A 56 10.67 -26.85 23.63
C SER A 56 11.20 -28.01 24.46
N LEU A 57 10.85 -29.25 24.11
CA LEU A 57 11.37 -30.42 24.83
C LEU A 57 12.85 -30.63 24.51
N ALA A 58 13.26 -30.54 23.24
CA ALA A 58 14.65 -30.65 22.82
C ALA A 58 15.53 -29.60 23.52
N ASP A 59 15.09 -28.35 23.59
CA ASP A 59 15.80 -27.27 24.28
C ASP A 59 15.93 -27.56 25.79
N ASN A 60 14.87 -28.05 26.43
CA ASN A 60 14.92 -28.36 27.86
C ASN A 60 15.83 -29.57 28.13
N ILE A 61 15.83 -30.61 27.29
CA ILE A 61 16.75 -31.75 27.40
C ILE A 61 18.20 -31.27 27.30
N LYS A 62 18.52 -30.45 26.29
CA LYS A 62 19.86 -29.87 26.11
C LYS A 62 20.31 -29.09 27.36
N LYS A 63 19.42 -28.29 27.95
CA LYS A 63 19.72 -27.50 29.16
C LYS A 63 19.85 -28.34 30.43
N PHE A 64 18.97 -29.32 30.65
CA PHE A 64 19.12 -30.24 31.79
C PHE A 64 20.39 -31.09 31.68
N HIS A 65 20.77 -31.51 30.46
CA HIS A 65 22.02 -32.20 30.18
C HIS A 65 23.23 -31.30 30.42
N ALA A 66 23.21 -30.04 29.96
CA ALA A 66 24.27 -29.05 30.21
C ALA A 66 24.47 -28.80 31.71
N LEU A 67 23.40 -28.82 32.50
CA LEU A 67 23.45 -28.71 33.97
C LEU A 67 23.85 -30.03 34.67
N ARG A 68 24.00 -31.15 33.95
CA ARG A 68 24.20 -32.51 34.47
C ARG A 68 23.17 -32.95 35.53
N LEU A 69 21.94 -32.45 35.41
CA LEU A 69 20.85 -32.68 36.36
C LEU A 69 19.65 -33.37 35.70
N MET A 70 19.91 -34.40 34.88
CA MET A 70 18.85 -35.18 34.25
C MET A 70 18.00 -35.91 35.31
N PRO A 71 16.66 -35.78 35.32
CA PRO A 71 15.81 -36.39 36.34
C PRO A 71 15.84 -37.92 36.35
N GLU A 72 15.76 -38.54 37.53
CA GLU A 72 15.68 -40.00 37.70
C GLU A 72 14.50 -40.62 36.91
N GLY A 73 14.79 -41.72 36.19
CA GLY A 73 13.86 -42.42 35.30
C GLY A 73 13.74 -41.81 33.89
N ILE A 74 14.61 -40.87 33.52
CA ILE A 74 14.83 -40.42 32.15
C ILE A 74 16.17 -41.00 31.70
N ASN A 75 16.15 -41.96 30.77
CA ASN A 75 17.32 -42.76 30.43
C ASN A 75 17.64 -42.63 28.94
N VAL A 76 18.05 -41.42 28.54
CA VAL A 76 18.32 -41.11 27.15
C VAL A 76 19.70 -40.49 27.00
N CYS A 77 20.50 -41.07 26.11
CA CYS A 77 21.77 -40.48 25.72
C CYS A 77 21.50 -39.38 24.69
N ILE A 78 21.88 -38.14 25.00
CA ILE A 78 21.61 -36.99 24.13
C ILE A 78 22.28 -37.15 22.75
N GLU A 79 23.42 -37.82 22.72
CA GLU A 79 24.21 -38.12 21.51
C GLU A 79 23.47 -39.03 20.53
N ASN A 80 22.52 -39.83 21.01
CA ASN A 80 21.73 -40.75 20.18
C ASN A 80 20.37 -40.16 19.77
N LEU A 81 19.98 -39.00 20.32
CA LEU A 81 18.74 -38.30 19.98
C LEU A 81 18.90 -37.35 18.79
N ASP A 82 20.15 -37.04 18.42
CA ASP A 82 20.48 -36.12 17.33
C ASP A 82 21.15 -36.92 16.20
N GLU A 83 20.39 -37.23 15.15
CA GLU A 83 20.91 -37.98 13.99
C GLU A 83 21.63 -37.06 12.97
N GLY A 84 22.02 -35.85 13.37
CA GLY A 84 22.83 -34.91 12.58
C GLY A 84 22.10 -33.66 12.07
N SER A 85 20.77 -33.62 12.20
CA SER A 85 19.91 -32.48 11.80
C SER A 85 19.38 -31.65 12.98
N GLY A 86 19.76 -32.00 14.21
CA GLY A 86 19.24 -31.42 15.44
C GLY A 86 18.15 -32.29 16.07
N ILE A 87 18.25 -32.52 17.39
CA ILE A 87 17.28 -33.32 18.19
C ILE A 87 15.80 -33.05 17.86
N ALA A 88 15.41 -31.78 17.74
CA ALA A 88 14.02 -31.42 17.47
C ALA A 88 13.55 -31.88 16.08
N GLN A 89 14.44 -31.83 15.09
CA GLN A 89 14.15 -32.30 13.73
C GLN A 89 14.12 -33.84 13.70
N SER A 90 15.07 -34.51 14.36
CA SER A 90 15.04 -35.98 14.51
C SER A 90 13.73 -36.46 15.17
N PHE A 91 13.17 -35.71 16.12
CA PHE A 91 11.87 -36.02 16.74
C PHE A 91 10.69 -35.89 15.77
N ILE A 92 10.73 -34.90 14.87
CA ILE A 92 9.71 -34.70 13.84
C ILE A 92 9.78 -35.82 12.82
N ASP A 93 10.98 -36.12 12.32
CA ASP A 93 11.22 -37.10 11.26
C ASP A 93 10.76 -38.52 11.70
N HIS A 94 11.02 -38.87 12.96
CA HIS A 94 10.63 -40.17 13.55
C HIS A 94 9.26 -40.17 14.25
N LYS A 95 8.51 -39.06 14.22
CA LYS A 95 7.22 -38.90 14.91
C LYS A 95 7.26 -39.32 16.39
N ALA A 96 8.34 -38.91 17.07
CA ALA A 96 8.69 -39.34 18.42
C ALA A 96 7.54 -39.20 19.43
N CYS A 97 7.38 -40.19 20.31
CA CYS A 97 6.33 -40.22 21.32
C CYS A 97 6.89 -40.19 22.74
N TRP A 98 6.13 -39.70 23.72
CA TRP A 98 6.52 -39.75 25.13
C TRP A 98 5.34 -39.92 26.09
N HIS A 99 5.61 -40.39 27.30
CA HIS A 99 4.66 -40.33 28.41
C HIS A 99 4.50 -38.90 28.94
N LYS A 100 3.28 -38.53 29.35
CA LYS A 100 3.01 -37.20 29.92
C LYS A 100 3.81 -37.00 31.20
N SER A 101 3.90 -38.04 32.04
CA SER A 101 4.68 -38.03 33.28
C SER A 101 6.18 -37.78 33.03
N CYS A 102 6.77 -38.42 32.02
CA CYS A 102 8.17 -38.22 31.63
C CYS A 102 8.43 -36.78 31.18
N ASN A 103 7.58 -36.21 30.32
CA ASN A 103 7.75 -34.83 29.84
C ASN A 103 7.59 -33.80 30.98
N LEU A 104 6.67 -34.02 31.93
CA LEU A 104 6.51 -33.16 33.11
C LEU A 104 7.76 -33.09 34.00
N LYS A 105 8.63 -34.12 33.97
CA LYS A 105 9.92 -34.08 34.68
C LYS A 105 10.91 -33.10 34.05
N LEU A 106 10.78 -32.83 32.74
CA LEU A 106 11.67 -31.95 31.97
C LEU A 106 11.02 -30.61 31.59
N ASN A 107 9.97 -30.20 32.29
CA ASN A 107 9.31 -28.94 32.00
C ASN A 107 10.14 -27.71 32.41
N ARG A 108 9.81 -26.55 31.84
CA ARG A 108 10.53 -25.29 32.04
C ARG A 108 10.57 -24.84 33.51
N THR A 109 9.50 -25.08 34.28
CA THR A 109 9.44 -24.71 35.69
C THR A 109 10.43 -25.49 36.54
N LYS A 110 10.63 -26.78 36.26
CA LYS A 110 11.66 -27.59 36.92
C LYS A 110 13.06 -27.17 36.49
N LEU A 111 13.26 -26.82 35.22
CA LEU A 111 14.54 -26.29 34.72
C LEU A 111 14.93 -25.01 35.46
N ASN A 112 14.02 -24.04 35.54
CA ASN A 112 14.28 -22.78 36.24
C ASN A 112 14.59 -22.99 37.74
N ARG A 113 14.05 -24.05 38.36
CA ARG A 113 14.38 -24.44 39.74
C ARG A 113 15.76 -25.10 39.85
N ALA A 114 16.15 -25.90 38.86
CA ALA A 114 17.49 -26.49 38.78
C ALA A 114 18.54 -25.39 38.54
N GLU A 115 18.31 -24.50 37.57
CA GLU A 115 19.15 -23.32 37.30
C GLU A 115 19.32 -22.44 38.55
N LYS A 116 18.25 -22.24 39.34
CA LYS A 116 18.32 -21.50 40.62
C LYS A 116 19.11 -22.20 41.73
N ARG A 117 19.23 -23.53 41.70
CA ARG A 117 20.10 -24.28 42.63
C ARG A 117 21.55 -24.15 42.19
N THR A 118 21.83 -24.34 40.90
CA THR A 118 23.17 -24.19 40.32
C THR A 118 23.68 -22.74 40.42
N SER A 119 22.82 -21.74 40.29
CA SER A 119 23.17 -20.31 40.46
C SER A 119 23.38 -19.90 41.92
N ARG A 120 22.92 -20.71 42.89
CA ARG A 120 23.21 -20.51 44.32
C ARG A 120 24.51 -21.21 44.74
N GLU A 121 24.98 -22.18 43.96
CA GLU A 121 26.27 -22.85 44.14
C GLU A 121 27.44 -22.10 43.47
N SER A 122 27.17 -21.09 42.63
CA SER A 122 28.20 -20.25 41.99
C SER A 122 28.57 -18.96 42.75
N ILE A 123 28.11 -18.79 44.01
CA ILE A 123 28.44 -17.64 44.87
C ILE A 123 29.32 -18.04 46.07
N ASP A 124 29.51 -19.33 46.38
CA ASP A 124 30.40 -19.76 47.48
C ASP A 124 31.22 -20.99 47.09
N GLU A 125 32.41 -20.77 46.51
CA GLU A 125 33.55 -21.70 46.65
C GLU A 125 34.82 -20.92 47.02
N ALA A 126 34.91 -20.55 48.29
CA ALA A 126 36.15 -20.62 49.04
C ALA A 126 35.87 -21.48 50.28
N THR A 127 36.65 -22.55 50.45
CA THR A 127 36.52 -23.67 51.43
C THR A 127 35.38 -24.67 51.20
N THR A 128 35.61 -25.42 50.14
CA THR A 128 35.29 -26.82 49.87
C THR A 128 35.55 -27.77 51.05
N SER A 129 34.58 -28.63 51.40
CA SER A 129 34.79 -30.09 51.51
C SER A 129 33.53 -30.88 51.92
N GLN A 130 33.03 -31.62 50.92
CA GLN A 130 32.58 -33.02 50.96
C GLN A 130 31.74 -33.51 52.15
N LYS A 131 30.51 -33.95 51.83
CA LYS A 131 29.94 -35.14 52.45
C LYS A 131 29.55 -36.16 51.40
N LYS A 132 30.47 -37.11 51.15
CA LYS A 132 30.07 -38.49 50.89
C LYS A 132 29.67 -39.10 52.22
N THR A 133 28.47 -39.66 52.23
CA THR A 133 28.06 -40.83 53.01
C THR A 133 29.20 -41.81 53.20
N ARG A 134 29.30 -42.48 54.36
CA ARG A 134 29.62 -43.92 54.39
C ARG A 134 29.35 -44.55 55.76
N HIS A 135 28.64 -45.68 55.67
CA HIS A 135 28.69 -46.88 56.49
C HIS A 135 28.57 -46.79 58.02
N SER A 136 27.52 -47.46 58.49
CA SER A 136 27.53 -48.29 59.70
C SER A 136 28.71 -49.27 59.68
N PHE A 137 29.67 -49.06 60.58
CA PHE A 137 30.54 -50.11 61.09
C PHE A 137 30.61 -49.96 62.61
N SER A 138 29.98 -50.91 63.30
CA SER A 138 30.11 -51.16 64.74
C SER A 138 31.58 -51.45 65.07
N VAL A 139 32.15 -50.99 66.18
CA VAL A 139 32.07 -51.62 67.52
C VAL A 139 32.96 -50.80 68.48
N GLN A 140 32.46 -50.56 69.72
CA GLN A 140 33.10 -50.38 71.06
C GLN A 140 34.40 -49.54 71.15
N SER A 141 34.71 -48.71 72.15
CA SER A 141 34.29 -48.43 73.54
C SER A 141 35.07 -47.14 73.91
N THR A 142 34.62 -46.22 74.77
CA THR A 142 34.68 -46.34 76.23
C THR A 142 33.86 -45.24 76.92
N SER A 143 32.87 -45.67 77.70
CA SER A 143 32.40 -45.12 78.99
C SER A 143 32.52 -43.61 79.30
N ASN A 144 31.38 -42.91 79.25
CA ASN A 144 30.94 -42.06 80.35
C ASN A 144 29.39 -42.05 80.43
N PRO A 145 28.79 -41.97 81.63
CA PRO A 145 27.41 -42.38 81.89
C PRO A 145 26.37 -41.46 81.23
N SER A 146 25.31 -42.06 80.68
CA SER A 146 24.24 -41.39 79.94
C SER A 146 23.27 -40.61 80.85
N VAL A 147 23.74 -39.57 81.53
CA VAL A 147 22.92 -38.64 82.35
C VAL A 147 22.54 -37.39 81.56
N CYS A 148 21.37 -36.81 81.90
CA CYS A 148 20.91 -35.58 81.25
C CYS A 148 21.81 -34.38 81.57
N PHE A 149 22.28 -33.67 80.55
CA PHE A 149 23.15 -32.49 80.66
C PHE A 149 22.58 -31.37 81.55
N PHE A 150 21.25 -31.19 81.54
CA PHE A 150 20.59 -30.15 82.33
C PHE A 150 20.37 -30.56 83.79
N CYS A 151 19.84 -31.75 84.05
CA CYS A 151 19.46 -32.17 85.41
C CYS A 151 20.44 -33.13 86.10
N ASN A 152 21.46 -33.64 85.39
CA ASN A 152 22.45 -34.63 85.86
C ASN A 152 21.86 -35.94 86.43
N GLU A 153 20.61 -36.27 86.08
CA GLU A 153 19.91 -37.48 86.53
C GLU A 153 19.57 -38.41 85.35
N ASN A 154 19.52 -39.73 85.62
CA ASN A 154 19.00 -40.75 84.71
C ASN A 154 17.49 -40.92 84.94
N GLY A 155 16.67 -40.25 84.14
CA GLY A 155 15.21 -40.38 84.19
C GLY A 155 14.70 -41.58 83.38
N GLN A 156 13.43 -41.97 83.58
CA GLN A 156 12.75 -42.98 82.73
C GLN A 156 12.53 -42.52 81.27
N GLU A 157 12.76 -41.23 80.96
CA GLU A 157 12.56 -40.65 79.64
C GLU A 157 13.82 -40.74 78.77
N ALA A 158 13.61 -40.99 77.47
CA ALA A 158 14.71 -41.10 76.51
C ALA A 158 15.52 -39.79 76.42
N LEU A 159 16.84 -39.93 76.44
CA LEU A 159 17.76 -38.81 76.27
C LEU A 159 17.97 -38.51 74.78
N HIS A 160 17.93 -37.23 74.44
CA HIS A 160 18.21 -36.71 73.11
C HIS A 160 19.60 -36.10 73.06
N GLU A 161 20.33 -36.36 71.99
CA GLU A 161 21.68 -35.84 71.78
C GLU A 161 21.62 -34.49 71.06
N SER A 162 22.40 -33.51 71.53
CA SER A 162 22.51 -32.21 70.88
C SER A 162 23.20 -32.37 69.52
N SER A 163 22.52 -31.95 68.45
CA SER A 163 22.95 -32.21 67.06
C SER A 163 23.06 -30.95 66.20
N THR A 164 22.82 -29.76 66.76
CA THR A 164 22.91 -28.49 66.02
C THR A 164 23.58 -27.37 66.83
N PHE A 165 24.46 -26.60 66.19
CA PHE A 165 25.15 -25.47 66.85
C PHE A 165 24.16 -24.39 67.32
N GLY A 166 23.06 -24.19 66.60
CA GLY A 166 22.00 -23.25 67.01
C GLY A 166 21.32 -23.63 68.33
N GLN A 167 21.32 -24.92 68.69
CA GLN A 167 20.82 -25.36 70.00
C GLN A 167 21.79 -24.99 71.13
N ASP A 168 23.11 -25.12 70.92
CA ASP A 168 24.14 -24.65 71.88
C ASP A 168 24.03 -23.14 72.12
N THR A 169 23.97 -22.35 71.05
CA THR A 169 23.86 -20.89 71.14
C THR A 169 22.66 -20.47 72.00
N ARG A 170 21.50 -21.06 71.73
CA ARG A 170 20.26 -20.72 72.45
C ARG A 170 20.28 -21.19 73.91
N VAL A 171 20.89 -22.34 74.20
CA VAL A 171 21.05 -22.83 75.57
C VAL A 171 22.00 -21.93 76.38
N ARG A 172 23.11 -21.45 75.79
CA ARG A 172 24.01 -20.47 76.42
C ARG A 172 23.29 -19.16 76.71
N GLU A 173 22.55 -18.62 75.75
CA GLU A 173 21.76 -17.40 75.96
C GLU A 173 20.76 -17.57 77.10
N CYS A 174 20.06 -18.71 77.16
CA CYS A 174 19.12 -18.98 78.25
C CYS A 174 19.83 -19.13 79.60
N ALA A 175 21.00 -19.79 79.64
CA ALA A 175 21.80 -19.95 80.85
C ALA A 175 22.33 -18.62 81.38
N VAL A 176 22.80 -17.73 80.49
CA VAL A 176 23.22 -16.35 80.83
C VAL A 176 22.02 -15.56 81.35
N LYS A 177 20.88 -15.59 80.64
CA LYS A 177 19.65 -14.86 81.02
C LYS A 177 19.10 -15.30 82.37
N LEU A 178 19.16 -16.60 82.67
CA LEU A 178 18.70 -17.17 83.94
C LEU A 178 19.73 -17.00 85.07
N ASN A 179 20.93 -16.50 84.75
CA ASN A 179 22.09 -16.44 85.63
C ASN A 179 22.39 -17.81 86.27
N ASP A 180 22.21 -18.89 85.51
CA ASP A 180 22.38 -20.27 85.96
C ASP A 180 23.85 -20.65 85.91
N THR A 181 24.57 -20.33 86.99
CA THR A 181 26.03 -20.46 87.09
C THR A 181 26.51 -21.90 86.90
N LEU A 182 25.70 -22.89 87.31
CA LEU A 182 26.02 -24.31 87.12
C LEU A 182 25.92 -24.73 85.65
N LEU A 183 24.87 -24.31 84.94
CA LEU A 183 24.74 -24.61 83.52
C LEU A 183 25.80 -23.88 82.68
N LEU A 184 26.14 -22.64 83.03
CA LEU A 184 27.21 -21.89 82.39
C LEU A 184 28.59 -22.54 82.58
N ALA A 185 28.87 -23.07 83.77
CA ALA A 185 30.11 -23.81 84.03
C ALA A 185 30.21 -25.12 83.22
N LYS A 186 29.09 -25.83 83.00
CA LYS A 186 29.08 -27.00 82.09
C LYS A 186 29.35 -26.59 80.65
N LEU A 187 28.76 -25.48 80.21
CA LEU A 187 28.94 -24.95 78.86
C LEU A 187 30.35 -24.37 78.64
N SER A 188 31.12 -24.02 79.68
CA SER A 188 32.50 -23.56 79.50
C SER A 188 33.48 -24.65 79.04
N ALA A 189 33.14 -25.94 79.16
CA ALA A 189 34.02 -27.04 78.75
C ALA A 189 34.03 -27.32 77.23
N GLY A 190 33.15 -26.69 76.44
CA GLY A 190 32.99 -26.93 75.00
C GLY A 190 31.54 -26.68 74.56
N ASP A 191 31.24 -26.70 73.26
CA ASP A 191 29.85 -26.64 72.80
C ASP A 191 29.08 -27.95 73.08
N LEU A 192 27.75 -27.88 73.13
CA LEU A 192 26.89 -29.04 73.44
C LEU A 192 27.11 -30.24 72.51
N ILE A 193 27.54 -30.03 71.25
CA ILE A 193 27.77 -31.12 70.30
C ILE A 193 29.13 -31.76 70.57
N ALA A 194 30.16 -30.95 70.76
CA ALA A 194 31.52 -31.40 71.08
C ALA A 194 31.59 -32.14 72.43
N GLN A 195 30.72 -31.79 73.37
CA GLN A 195 30.57 -32.50 74.65
C GLN A 195 29.65 -33.74 74.57
N GLU A 196 29.12 -34.09 73.38
CA GLU A 196 28.12 -35.14 73.18
C GLU A 196 26.94 -35.05 74.18
N ALA A 197 26.49 -33.82 74.45
CA ALA A 197 25.54 -33.55 75.51
C ALA A 197 24.18 -34.21 75.22
N LYS A 198 23.77 -35.11 76.11
CA LYS A 198 22.49 -35.82 76.07
C LYS A 198 21.52 -35.23 77.08
N TYR A 199 20.27 -34.97 76.72
CA TYR A 199 19.30 -34.30 77.59
C TYR A 199 17.86 -34.80 77.42
N HIS A 200 17.04 -34.66 78.46
CA HIS A 200 15.60 -34.89 78.33
C HIS A 200 14.96 -33.72 77.58
N SER A 201 14.09 -34.01 76.60
CA SER A 201 13.38 -32.97 75.84
C SER A 201 12.60 -32.01 76.76
N LYS A 202 11.99 -32.54 77.84
CA LYS A 202 11.30 -31.74 78.85
C LYS A 202 12.22 -30.79 79.62
N CYS A 203 13.47 -31.18 79.91
CA CYS A 203 14.43 -30.31 80.60
C CYS A 203 14.84 -29.12 79.72
N LEU A 204 15.08 -29.34 78.42
CA LEU A 204 15.38 -28.26 77.49
C LEU A 204 14.20 -27.29 77.34
N VAL A 205 12.98 -27.83 77.19
CA VAL A 205 11.76 -27.00 77.12
C VAL A 205 11.55 -26.23 78.43
N SER A 206 11.84 -26.83 79.58
CA SER A 206 11.78 -26.17 80.89
C SER A 206 12.78 -25.01 81.00
N LEU A 207 14.01 -25.18 80.53
CA LEU A 207 15.02 -24.11 80.49
C LEU A 207 14.54 -22.93 79.63
N TYR A 208 14.04 -23.19 78.42
CA TYR A 208 13.52 -22.15 77.53
C TYR A 208 12.30 -21.44 78.12
N ASN A 209 11.38 -22.20 78.72
CA ASN A 209 10.21 -21.62 79.38
C ASN A 209 10.59 -20.77 80.60
N ARG A 210 11.61 -21.16 81.38
CA ARG A 210 12.14 -20.36 82.49
C ARG A 210 12.77 -19.07 81.98
N ALA A 211 13.59 -19.12 80.93
CA ALA A 211 14.21 -17.94 80.33
C ALA A 211 13.16 -16.96 79.76
N SER A 212 12.16 -17.47 79.02
CA SER A 212 11.07 -16.63 78.50
C SER A 212 10.13 -16.08 79.57
N ARG A 213 10.02 -16.71 80.75
CA ARG A 213 9.26 -16.14 81.89
C ARG A 213 9.94 -14.93 82.53
N ILE A 214 11.26 -14.79 82.38
CA ILE A 214 12.00 -13.59 82.79
C ILE A 214 11.77 -12.45 81.78
N GLU A 215 11.75 -12.76 80.47
CA GLU A 215 11.40 -11.80 79.41
C GLU A 215 9.95 -11.29 79.54
N MET A 216 9.01 -12.14 79.98
CA MET A 216 7.60 -11.79 80.18
C MET A 216 7.30 -10.90 81.41
N LYS A 217 8.31 -10.53 82.22
CA LYS A 217 8.14 -9.58 83.33
C LYS A 217 8.47 -8.12 82.97
N ASN A 218 9.06 -7.84 81.81
CA ASN A 218 9.44 -6.48 81.41
C ASN A 218 8.64 -5.84 80.25
N ASP A 219 7.73 -6.54 79.58
CA ASP A 219 6.90 -5.96 78.49
C ASP A 219 5.39 -6.11 78.73
N ASN A 220 4.86 -5.36 79.71
CA ASN A 220 3.48 -5.54 80.20
C ASN A 220 2.46 -4.54 79.64
N VAL A 221 2.68 -3.96 78.46
CA VAL A 221 1.74 -2.98 77.84
C VAL A 221 1.32 -3.35 76.41
N GLU A 222 2.12 -4.09 75.65
CA GLU A 222 1.81 -4.40 74.24
C GLU A 222 0.86 -5.62 74.04
N SER A 223 0.86 -6.63 74.92
CA SER A 223 0.07 -7.88 74.69
C SER A 223 -1.45 -7.80 74.95
N LYS A 224 -1.95 -6.73 75.60
CA LYS A 224 -3.39 -6.56 75.87
C LYS A 224 -4.15 -6.03 74.64
N LYS A 225 -3.52 -5.12 73.89
CA LYS A 225 -4.05 -4.57 72.63
C LYS A 225 -4.17 -5.65 71.55
N GLU A 226 -3.15 -6.48 71.41
CA GLU A 226 -3.12 -7.53 70.39
C GLU A 226 -4.20 -8.60 70.61
N ARG A 227 -4.43 -9.00 71.87
CA ARG A 227 -5.54 -9.91 72.24
C ARG A 227 -6.92 -9.31 71.98
N GLN A 228 -7.11 -8.00 72.21
CA GLN A 228 -8.36 -7.31 71.90
C GLN A 228 -8.60 -7.27 70.38
N ILE A 229 -7.58 -6.97 69.58
CA ILE A 229 -7.68 -6.93 68.11
C ILE A 229 -8.06 -8.32 67.55
N HIS A 230 -7.40 -9.38 68.01
CA HIS A 230 -7.75 -10.75 67.62
C HIS A 230 -9.13 -11.19 68.12
N GLY A 231 -9.60 -10.63 69.25
CA GLY A 231 -10.96 -10.85 69.75
C GLY A 231 -12.01 -10.23 68.82
N ILE A 232 -11.83 -8.96 68.45
CA ILE A 232 -12.74 -8.20 67.58
C ILE A 232 -12.79 -8.81 66.17
N ALA A 233 -11.63 -9.09 65.57
CA ALA A 233 -11.57 -9.70 64.25
C ALA A 233 -12.25 -11.09 64.22
N PHE A 234 -12.19 -11.84 65.33
CA PHE A 234 -12.83 -13.15 65.41
C PHE A 234 -14.34 -13.04 65.58
N SER A 235 -14.83 -12.12 66.41
CA SER A 235 -16.28 -11.90 66.56
C SER A 235 -16.94 -11.40 65.27
N GLU A 236 -16.25 -10.56 64.49
CA GLU A 236 -16.74 -10.11 63.19
C GLU A 236 -16.74 -11.26 62.17
N LEU A 237 -15.71 -12.12 62.16
CA LEU A 237 -15.69 -13.30 61.29
C LEU A 237 -16.82 -14.29 61.63
N VAL A 238 -17.12 -14.48 62.92
CA VAL A 238 -18.26 -15.29 63.38
C VAL A 238 -19.59 -14.65 62.96
N SER A 239 -19.71 -13.32 63.08
CA SER A 239 -20.92 -12.59 62.65
C SER A 239 -21.14 -12.69 61.14
N TYR A 240 -20.07 -12.55 60.35
CA TYR A 240 -20.10 -12.77 58.90
C TYR A 240 -20.65 -14.16 58.55
N ILE A 241 -20.12 -15.23 59.18
CA ILE A 241 -20.59 -16.61 58.95
C ILE A 241 -22.07 -16.79 59.34
N ASN A 242 -22.53 -16.14 60.41
CA ASN A 242 -23.94 -16.19 60.86
C ASN A 242 -24.89 -15.42 59.91
N GLU A 243 -24.47 -14.27 59.41
CA GLU A 243 -25.27 -13.47 58.46
C GLU A 243 -25.40 -14.19 57.13
N THR A 244 -24.32 -14.77 56.60
CA THR A 244 -24.37 -15.55 55.36
C THR A 244 -25.14 -16.86 55.51
N ARG A 245 -25.17 -17.44 56.72
CA ARG A 245 -26.05 -18.59 57.05
C ARG A 245 -27.53 -18.25 57.03
N SER A 246 -27.91 -17.03 57.43
CA SER A 246 -29.33 -16.64 57.61
C SER A 246 -30.03 -16.25 56.30
N CYS A 247 -29.31 -16.24 55.17
CA CYS A 247 -29.88 -16.03 53.84
C CYS A 247 -30.38 -17.36 53.25
N ASP A 248 -31.69 -17.60 53.35
CA ASP A 248 -32.38 -18.85 52.94
C ASP A 248 -32.18 -19.29 51.46
N GLU A 249 -31.53 -18.48 50.61
CA GLU A 249 -31.36 -18.77 49.19
C GLU A 249 -29.98 -19.40 48.82
N THR A 250 -29.00 -19.42 49.74
CA THR A 250 -27.62 -19.82 49.43
C THR A 250 -27.03 -20.83 50.41
N ILE A 251 -26.79 -22.04 49.91
CA ILE A 251 -26.02 -23.11 50.57
C ILE A 251 -24.60 -22.60 50.86
N SER A 252 -24.25 -22.48 52.13
CA SER A 252 -23.05 -21.78 52.57
C SER A 252 -21.89 -22.74 52.88
N VAL A 253 -20.99 -22.93 51.91
CA VAL A 253 -19.77 -23.73 52.06
C VAL A 253 -18.54 -22.81 52.10
N TYR A 254 -17.71 -22.93 53.14
CA TYR A 254 -16.57 -22.04 53.35
C TYR A 254 -15.23 -22.78 53.26
N LYS A 255 -14.27 -22.20 52.54
CA LYS A 255 -12.88 -22.69 52.58
C LYS A 255 -12.15 -22.08 53.77
N LEU A 256 -11.48 -22.93 54.56
CA LEU A 256 -10.71 -22.48 55.72
C LEU A 256 -9.58 -21.51 55.31
N SER A 257 -9.00 -21.68 54.12
CA SER A 257 -7.95 -20.81 53.59
C SER A 257 -8.45 -19.39 53.34
N ASP A 258 -9.67 -19.24 52.82
CA ASP A 258 -10.29 -17.94 52.55
C ASP A 258 -10.77 -17.27 53.84
N LEU A 259 -11.32 -18.04 54.79
CA LEU A 259 -11.61 -17.52 56.14
C LEU A 259 -10.33 -17.09 56.89
N CYS A 260 -9.21 -17.81 56.70
CA CYS A 260 -7.92 -17.38 57.25
C CYS A 260 -7.44 -16.07 56.61
N LYS A 261 -7.65 -15.86 55.30
CA LYS A 261 -7.33 -14.59 54.64
C LYS A 261 -8.19 -13.46 55.18
N LEU A 262 -9.51 -13.62 55.21
CA LEU A 262 -10.43 -12.60 55.74
C LEU A 262 -10.10 -12.23 57.19
N TYR A 263 -9.81 -13.23 58.03
CA TYR A 263 -9.36 -13.00 59.39
C TYR A 263 -8.04 -12.24 59.47
N THR A 264 -7.05 -12.62 58.63
CA THR A 264 -5.73 -11.96 58.58
C THR A 264 -5.85 -10.52 58.10
N GLU A 265 -6.56 -10.28 56.99
CA GLU A 265 -6.83 -8.95 56.44
C GLU A 265 -7.51 -8.06 57.48
N ARG A 266 -8.48 -8.60 58.22
CA ARG A 266 -9.18 -7.82 59.24
C ARG A 266 -8.30 -7.47 60.44
N ILE A 267 -7.44 -8.40 60.89
CA ILE A 267 -6.44 -8.11 61.94
C ILE A 267 -5.48 -7.01 61.48
N THR A 268 -5.02 -7.07 60.23
CA THR A 268 -4.16 -6.04 59.65
C THR A 268 -4.86 -4.67 59.57
N CYS A 269 -6.12 -4.63 59.13
CA CYS A 269 -6.91 -3.40 59.12
C CYS A 269 -7.13 -2.80 60.52
N LEU A 270 -7.16 -3.63 61.57
CA LEU A 270 -7.29 -3.20 62.96
C LEU A 270 -5.95 -2.78 63.59
N GLY A 271 -4.87 -2.72 62.80
CA GLY A 271 -3.59 -2.11 63.18
C GLY A 271 -2.60 -3.04 63.88
N ALA A 272 -2.75 -4.37 63.77
CA ALA A 272 -1.76 -5.32 64.27
C ALA A 272 -0.79 -5.78 63.16
N ASP A 273 0.51 -5.83 63.48
CA ASP A 273 1.58 -6.25 62.56
C ASP A 273 1.71 -7.78 62.54
N VAL A 274 1.18 -8.42 61.48
CA VAL A 274 1.10 -9.89 61.39
C VAL A 274 2.39 -10.45 60.77
N SER A 275 3.48 -10.41 61.52
CA SER A 275 4.78 -10.98 61.08
C SER A 275 4.82 -12.52 61.09
N SER A 276 3.79 -13.19 61.62
CA SER A 276 3.65 -14.66 61.61
C SER A 276 2.31 -15.12 61.00
N ARG A 277 2.34 -16.16 60.15
CA ARG A 277 1.12 -16.72 59.53
C ARG A 277 0.11 -17.13 60.60
N VAL A 278 -1.15 -16.68 60.45
CA VAL A 278 -2.28 -17.15 61.27
C VAL A 278 -2.32 -18.67 61.27
N ASN A 279 -2.36 -19.26 62.47
CA ASN A 279 -2.45 -20.70 62.62
C ASN A 279 -3.85 -21.19 62.22
N SER A 280 -3.94 -21.71 61.00
CA SER A 280 -5.20 -22.18 60.40
C SER A 280 -5.89 -23.27 61.21
N SER A 281 -5.13 -24.13 61.90
CA SER A 281 -5.70 -25.19 62.75
C SER A 281 -6.38 -24.60 63.99
N ARG A 282 -5.71 -23.67 64.69
CA ARG A 282 -6.31 -22.97 65.84
C ARG A 282 -7.52 -22.14 65.44
N LEU A 283 -7.48 -21.46 64.29
CA LEU A 283 -8.63 -20.69 63.81
C LEU A 283 -9.80 -21.62 63.47
N LYS A 284 -9.55 -22.73 62.75
CA LYS A 284 -10.57 -23.75 62.45
C LYS A 284 -11.23 -24.26 63.73
N ASP A 285 -10.43 -24.64 64.74
CA ASP A 285 -10.96 -25.19 65.99
C ASP A 285 -11.80 -24.14 66.75
N ARG A 286 -11.40 -22.86 66.72
CA ARG A 286 -12.19 -21.75 67.31
C ARG A 286 -13.51 -21.52 66.58
N ILE A 287 -13.52 -21.60 65.25
CA ILE A 287 -14.73 -21.44 64.43
C ILE A 287 -15.70 -22.59 64.69
N VAL A 288 -15.23 -23.84 64.58
CA VAL A 288 -16.05 -25.04 64.84
C VAL A 288 -16.57 -25.05 66.29
N SER A 289 -15.79 -24.57 67.26
CA SER A 289 -16.26 -24.47 68.65
C SER A 289 -17.40 -23.45 68.85
N ASN A 290 -17.52 -22.44 67.99
CA ASN A 290 -18.63 -21.47 68.04
C ASN A 290 -19.87 -21.94 67.27
N PHE A 291 -19.71 -22.92 66.37
CA PHE A 291 -20.77 -23.45 65.52
C PHE A 291 -20.86 -24.99 65.63
N PRO A 292 -21.65 -25.52 66.59
CA PRO A 292 -21.71 -26.96 66.88
C PRO A 292 -22.19 -27.84 65.71
N ASP A 293 -22.83 -27.23 64.74
CA ASP A 293 -23.42 -27.82 63.53
C ASP A 293 -22.55 -27.64 62.28
N LEU A 294 -21.39 -27.00 62.40
CA LEU A 294 -20.40 -26.80 61.34
C LEU A 294 -19.32 -27.90 61.40
N ASP A 295 -19.24 -28.74 60.38
CA ASP A 295 -18.23 -29.79 60.28
C ASP A 295 -17.11 -29.40 59.31
N ALA A 296 -15.89 -29.88 59.60
CA ALA A 296 -14.72 -29.70 58.74
C ALA A 296 -14.44 -30.96 57.91
N TYR A 297 -14.60 -30.85 56.60
CA TYR A 297 -14.32 -31.90 55.64
C TYR A 297 -12.97 -31.66 54.95
N LYS A 298 -12.14 -32.69 54.89
CA LYS A 298 -10.81 -32.60 54.30
C LYS A 298 -10.85 -32.95 52.82
N GLN A 299 -10.62 -31.96 51.96
CA GLN A 299 -10.48 -32.17 50.52
C GLN A 299 -9.01 -31.93 50.12
N GLY A 300 -8.22 -33.01 50.08
CA GLY A 300 -6.79 -32.93 49.81
C GLY A 300 -6.02 -32.15 50.88
N ARG A 301 -5.40 -31.01 50.51
CA ARG A 301 -4.66 -30.12 51.43
C ARG A 301 -5.51 -28.99 52.00
N GLU A 302 -6.78 -28.86 51.58
CA GLU A 302 -7.69 -27.78 51.98
C GLU A 302 -8.79 -28.34 52.90
N ASN A 303 -9.17 -27.59 53.93
CA ASN A 303 -10.31 -27.92 54.80
C ASN A 303 -11.50 -27.06 54.39
N ILE A 304 -12.63 -27.72 54.11
CA ILE A 304 -13.90 -27.08 53.78
C ILE A 304 -14.82 -27.22 54.99
N LEU A 305 -15.47 -26.13 55.37
CA LEU A 305 -16.42 -26.04 56.47
C LEU A 305 -17.82 -25.91 55.90
N ALA A 306 -18.72 -26.82 56.27
CA ALA A 306 -20.11 -26.82 55.84
C ALA A 306 -21.02 -27.22 57.00
N PHE A 307 -22.20 -26.59 57.08
CA PHE A 307 -23.20 -26.97 58.07
C PHE A 307 -23.84 -28.30 57.69
N LYS A 308 -24.13 -29.15 58.68
CA LYS A 308 -24.66 -30.50 58.44
C LYS A 308 -25.95 -30.52 57.59
N ASP A 309 -26.79 -29.51 57.75
CA ASP A 309 -28.08 -29.40 57.04
C ASP A 309 -27.93 -28.95 55.57
N ASP A 310 -26.80 -28.34 55.21
CA ASP A 310 -26.53 -27.77 53.88
C ASP A 310 -25.90 -28.77 52.89
N ILE A 311 -25.42 -29.92 53.38
CA ILE A 311 -24.69 -30.91 52.56
C ILE A 311 -25.62 -31.61 51.57
N GLY A 312 -26.85 -31.94 51.98
CA GLY A 312 -27.87 -32.55 51.12
C GLY A 312 -28.30 -31.64 49.96
N PRO A 313 -28.69 -30.38 50.22
CA PRO A 313 -28.94 -29.37 49.19
C PRO A 313 -27.72 -29.12 48.29
N ALA A 314 -26.49 -29.14 48.83
CA ALA A 314 -25.26 -28.88 48.06
C ALA A 314 -25.04 -29.96 46.99
N LEU A 315 -25.27 -31.22 47.37
CA LEU A 315 -25.21 -32.37 46.48
C LEU A 315 -26.33 -32.31 45.43
N LYS A 316 -27.52 -31.81 45.79
CA LYS A 316 -28.65 -31.64 44.86
C LYS A 316 -28.39 -30.54 43.81
N ARG A 317 -27.69 -29.45 44.17
CA ARG A 317 -27.32 -28.34 43.26
C ARG A 317 -26.19 -28.68 42.29
N VAL A 318 -25.34 -29.65 42.62
CA VAL A 318 -24.25 -30.13 41.74
C VAL A 318 -24.73 -31.22 40.78
N CYS A 319 -25.79 -31.96 41.13
CA CYS A 319 -26.38 -33.01 40.27
C CYS A 319 -27.36 -32.50 39.20
N LEU A 320 -27.69 -31.20 39.19
CA LEU A 320 -28.43 -30.55 38.12
C LEU A 320 -27.50 -29.49 37.51
N GLU A 321 -27.13 -29.64 36.24
CA GLU A 321 -26.51 -28.55 35.48
C GLU A 321 -27.54 -27.40 35.40
N ASP A 322 -27.47 -26.48 36.36
CA ASP A 322 -28.48 -25.45 36.61
C ASP A 322 -28.34 -24.29 35.63
N PHE A 323 -28.76 -24.53 34.39
CA PHE A 323 -28.89 -23.51 33.35
C PHE A 323 -29.65 -22.27 33.85
N ASP A 324 -30.62 -22.44 34.77
CA ASP A 324 -31.43 -21.34 35.27
C ASP A 324 -30.59 -20.29 36.00
N ASN A 325 -29.58 -20.69 36.78
CA ASN A 325 -28.71 -19.75 37.48
C ASN A 325 -27.75 -19.00 36.52
N GLU A 326 -27.28 -19.67 35.47
CA GLU A 326 -26.50 -19.02 34.41
C GLU A 326 -27.34 -18.00 33.62
N PHE A 327 -28.58 -18.35 33.26
CA PHE A 327 -29.53 -17.44 32.62
C PHE A 327 -29.95 -16.28 33.54
N VAL A 328 -30.05 -16.49 34.85
CA VAL A 328 -30.26 -15.41 35.83
C VAL A 328 -29.08 -14.43 35.84
N ASN A 329 -27.83 -14.91 35.78
CA ASN A 329 -26.66 -14.05 35.71
C ASN A 329 -26.58 -13.25 34.39
N ILE A 330 -26.92 -13.88 33.26
CA ILE A 330 -27.06 -13.20 31.96
C ILE A 330 -28.16 -12.13 32.03
N SER A 331 -29.30 -12.46 32.64
CA SER A 331 -30.42 -11.53 32.82
C SER A 331 -30.04 -10.32 33.68
N LYS A 332 -29.29 -10.54 34.76
CA LYS A 332 -28.73 -9.46 35.61
C LYS A 332 -27.76 -8.58 34.83
N ALA A 333 -26.82 -9.17 34.08
CA ALA A 333 -25.87 -8.44 33.24
C ALA A 333 -26.57 -7.61 32.14
N ALA A 334 -27.55 -8.22 31.46
CA ALA A 334 -28.36 -7.53 30.45
C ALA A 334 -29.16 -6.38 31.05
N THR A 335 -29.74 -6.56 32.25
CA THR A 335 -30.47 -5.50 32.96
C THR A 335 -29.56 -4.34 33.35
N PHE A 336 -28.36 -4.65 33.84
CA PHE A 336 -27.35 -3.64 34.21
C PHE A 336 -26.91 -2.81 32.99
N VAL A 337 -26.45 -3.48 31.92
CA VAL A 337 -26.01 -2.79 30.69
C VAL A 337 -27.15 -2.01 30.05
N ARG A 338 -28.36 -2.56 30.04
CA ARG A 338 -29.54 -1.86 29.50
C ARG A 338 -29.91 -0.63 30.31
N LYS A 339 -29.76 -0.67 31.64
CA LYS A 339 -29.94 0.50 32.50
C LYS A 339 -28.94 1.60 32.16
N ASP A 340 -27.67 1.24 31.96
CA ASP A 340 -26.62 2.20 31.58
C ASP A 340 -26.86 2.77 30.18
N ILE A 341 -27.24 1.94 29.20
CA ILE A 341 -27.61 2.39 27.84
C ILE A 341 -28.67 3.49 27.89
N PHE A 342 -29.75 3.28 28.65
CA PHE A 342 -30.84 4.26 28.75
C PHE A 342 -30.53 5.45 29.67
N ALA A 343 -29.46 5.37 30.47
CA ALA A 343 -28.94 6.49 31.25
C ALA A 343 -27.97 7.36 30.44
N SER A 344 -27.32 6.78 29.43
CA SER A 344 -26.50 7.50 28.46
C SER A 344 -27.37 8.23 27.42
N ASN A 345 -26.92 9.42 27.00
CA ASN A 345 -27.55 10.20 25.94
C ASN A 345 -26.50 10.43 24.84
N SER A 346 -26.81 10.06 23.60
CA SER A 346 -25.97 10.33 22.44
C SER A 346 -26.83 10.94 21.33
N GLU A 347 -26.97 12.26 21.39
CA GLU A 347 -27.61 13.04 20.32
C GLU A 347 -26.53 13.48 19.32
N PHE A 348 -26.78 13.23 18.03
CA PHE A 348 -25.93 13.73 16.97
C PHE A 348 -26.07 15.26 16.82
N LYS A 349 -24.97 15.99 17.02
CA LYS A 349 -24.93 17.47 17.04
C LYS A 349 -24.45 18.11 15.73
N GLY A 350 -24.41 17.38 14.62
CA GLY A 350 -23.98 17.93 13.32
C GLY A 350 -22.47 17.89 13.04
N THR A 351 -21.67 17.23 13.87
CA THR A 351 -20.22 17.04 13.69
C THR A 351 -19.75 15.75 14.37
N PHE A 352 -18.59 15.22 13.95
CA PHE A 352 -17.96 14.03 14.52
C PHE A 352 -16.62 14.38 15.18
N PRO A 353 -16.61 14.83 16.45
CA PRO A 353 -15.37 15.16 17.14
C PRO A 353 -14.51 13.91 17.42
N LYS A 354 -13.22 14.13 17.70
CA LYS A 354 -12.30 13.04 18.06
C LYS A 354 -12.81 12.31 19.31
N GLY A 355 -12.84 10.97 19.25
CA GLY A 355 -13.37 10.13 20.34
C GLY A 355 -14.91 10.05 20.41
N CYS A 356 -15.66 10.61 19.44
CA CYS A 356 -17.13 10.58 19.47
C CYS A 356 -17.73 9.16 19.51
N GLN A 357 -17.07 8.19 18.89
CA GLN A 357 -17.53 6.80 18.88
C GLN A 357 -17.52 6.19 20.29
N GLU A 358 -16.41 6.35 21.03
CA GLU A 358 -16.28 5.85 22.41
C GLU A 358 -17.20 6.62 23.37
N ALA A 359 -17.22 7.95 23.28
CA ALA A 359 -18.06 8.81 24.12
C ALA A 359 -19.57 8.58 23.91
N SER A 360 -19.98 8.03 22.77
CA SER A 360 -21.38 7.77 22.47
C SER A 360 -21.95 6.54 23.20
N VAL A 361 -21.10 5.70 23.81
CA VAL A 361 -21.51 4.41 24.37
C VAL A 361 -21.08 4.29 25.85
N PRO A 362 -21.93 3.73 26.75
CA PRO A 362 -21.52 3.49 28.13
C PRO A 362 -20.38 2.47 28.27
N GLN A 363 -19.49 2.71 29.24
CA GLN A 363 -18.32 1.88 29.52
C GLN A 363 -18.67 0.42 29.84
N SER A 364 -19.81 0.18 30.48
CA SER A 364 -20.29 -1.15 30.80
C SER A 364 -20.62 -1.97 29.54
N LEU A 365 -21.20 -1.34 28.51
CA LEU A 365 -21.44 -1.97 27.23
C LEU A 365 -20.13 -2.25 26.48
N LEU A 366 -19.21 -1.27 26.43
CA LEU A 366 -17.90 -1.46 25.80
C LEU A 366 -17.10 -2.60 26.45
N SER A 367 -17.11 -2.65 27.78
CA SER A 367 -16.47 -3.72 28.54
C SER A 367 -17.11 -5.09 28.26
N LEU A 368 -18.46 -5.16 28.19
CA LEU A 368 -19.16 -6.39 27.85
C LEU A 368 -18.82 -6.88 26.44
N ILE A 369 -18.84 -6.01 25.43
CA ILE A 369 -18.50 -6.38 24.04
C ILE A 369 -17.03 -6.79 23.93
N SER A 370 -16.12 -6.09 24.61
CA SER A 370 -14.71 -6.47 24.66
C SER A 370 -14.53 -7.85 25.31
N MET A 371 -15.24 -8.12 26.41
CA MET A 371 -15.23 -9.44 27.06
C MET A 371 -15.80 -10.54 26.17
N ILE A 372 -16.83 -10.25 25.37
CA ILE A 372 -17.39 -11.20 24.41
C ILE A 372 -16.41 -11.48 23.27
N GLN A 373 -15.74 -10.46 22.74
CA GLN A 373 -14.84 -10.60 21.60
C GLN A 373 -13.49 -11.23 21.97
N PHE A 374 -12.94 -10.90 23.14
CA PHE A 374 -11.55 -11.24 23.51
C PHE A 374 -11.41 -11.97 24.85
N GLY A 375 -12.49 -12.17 25.59
CA GLY A 375 -12.47 -12.69 26.97
C GLY A 375 -12.17 -11.60 28.03
N PRO A 376 -12.31 -11.91 29.33
CA PRO A 376 -11.97 -10.99 30.40
C PRO A 376 -10.47 -10.74 30.45
N ASN A 377 -10.06 -9.49 30.23
CA ASN A 377 -8.66 -9.09 30.21
C ASN A 377 -8.47 -7.82 31.05
N ILE A 378 -7.55 -7.87 32.02
CA ILE A 378 -7.22 -6.76 32.94
C ILE A 378 -6.09 -5.88 32.36
N GLN A 379 -5.40 -6.35 31.31
CA GLN A 379 -4.17 -5.71 30.80
C GLN A 379 -4.41 -4.79 29.59
N ASP A 380 -5.56 -4.88 28.91
CA ASP A 380 -5.84 -4.10 27.71
C ASP A 380 -6.81 -2.94 28.00
N ARG A 381 -6.39 -1.70 27.69
CA ARG A 381 -7.19 -0.48 27.95
C ARG A 381 -7.75 0.16 26.69
N SER A 382 -7.40 -0.31 25.48
CA SER A 382 -7.91 0.25 24.23
C SER A 382 -8.95 -0.66 23.58
N TYR A 383 -10.12 -0.12 23.23
CA TYR A 383 -11.15 -0.85 22.50
C TYR A 383 -10.85 -0.88 21.00
N SER A 384 -11.08 -2.04 20.37
CA SER A 384 -10.93 -2.16 18.91
C SER A 384 -12.06 -1.45 18.16
N GLN A 385 -11.83 -1.07 16.90
CA GLN A 385 -12.88 -0.45 16.06
C GLN A 385 -14.13 -1.35 15.92
N SER A 386 -13.97 -2.67 15.92
CA SER A 386 -15.10 -3.60 15.87
C SER A 386 -15.91 -3.58 17.17
N THR A 387 -15.24 -3.47 18.32
CA THR A 387 -15.87 -3.31 19.64
C THR A 387 -16.74 -2.05 19.67
N LEU A 388 -16.17 -0.91 19.26
CA LEU A 388 -16.88 0.38 19.19
C LEU A 388 -18.09 0.34 18.26
N THR A 389 -17.96 -0.32 17.10
CA THR A 389 -19.02 -0.41 16.10
C THR A 389 -20.19 -1.27 16.60
N ILE A 390 -19.90 -2.46 17.15
CA ILE A 390 -20.93 -3.37 17.69
C ILE A 390 -21.66 -2.72 18.86
N ALA A 391 -20.92 -2.07 19.76
CA ALA A 391 -21.50 -1.44 20.94
C ALA A 391 -22.45 -0.27 20.56
N GLN A 392 -22.07 0.55 19.57
CA GLN A 392 -22.95 1.58 19.01
C GLN A 392 -24.22 0.97 18.37
N LEU A 393 -24.09 -0.09 17.56
CA LEU A 393 -25.25 -0.75 16.93
C LEU A 393 -26.21 -1.34 17.97
N LEU A 394 -25.69 -1.92 19.06
CA LEU A 394 -26.51 -2.42 20.16
C LEU A 394 -27.22 -1.30 20.92
N MET A 395 -26.54 -0.18 21.14
CA MET A 395 -27.17 1.01 21.71
C MET A 395 -28.31 1.52 20.82
N TYR A 396 -28.08 1.62 19.49
CA TYR A 396 -29.09 2.06 18.53
C TYR A 396 -30.31 1.13 18.46
N SER A 397 -30.08 -0.18 18.60
CA SER A 397 -31.11 -1.21 18.51
C SER A 397 -31.93 -1.38 19.80
N CYS A 398 -31.50 -0.82 20.93
CA CYS A 398 -32.20 -0.95 22.21
C CYS A 398 -33.46 -0.07 22.28
N THR A 399 -34.65 -0.68 22.30
CA THR A 399 -35.95 0.02 22.38
C THR A 399 -36.58 -0.08 23.77
N LYS A 400 -37.37 0.92 24.21
CA LYS A 400 -38.22 0.80 25.42
C LYS A 400 -39.48 -0.02 25.08
N LYS A 401 -40.02 -0.80 26.04
CA LYS A 401 -41.13 -1.79 25.91
C LYS A 401 -42.42 -1.31 25.20
N GLN A 402 -42.56 -0.01 24.87
CA GLN A 402 -43.74 0.59 24.23
C GLN A 402 -43.44 1.40 22.96
N SER A 403 -42.20 1.40 22.44
CA SER A 403 -41.85 2.12 21.21
C SER A 403 -41.09 1.21 20.25
N ASN A 404 -41.69 0.93 19.09
CA ASN A 404 -41.00 0.33 17.93
C ASN A 404 -40.15 1.36 17.15
N ARG A 405 -39.98 2.59 17.66
CA ARG A 405 -39.20 3.65 17.02
C ARG A 405 -37.88 3.87 17.76
N HIS A 406 -36.79 3.92 17.01
CA HIS A 406 -35.48 4.38 17.48
C HIS A 406 -35.61 5.79 18.07
N MET A 407 -35.05 6.02 19.25
CA MET A 407 -35.05 7.33 19.91
C MET A 407 -33.91 8.19 19.34
N LYS A 408 -34.19 9.46 19.02
CA LYS A 408 -33.18 10.42 18.54
C LYS A 408 -32.06 10.66 19.57
N ASP A 409 -32.39 10.54 20.85
CA ASP A 409 -31.47 10.72 21.98
C ASP A 409 -30.46 9.56 22.12
N HIS A 410 -30.55 8.52 21.28
CA HIS A 410 -29.68 7.34 21.29
C HIS A 410 -29.22 7.04 19.85
N GLU A 411 -28.93 8.09 19.08
CA GLU A 411 -28.45 8.00 17.69
C GLU A 411 -26.92 8.04 17.69
N PRO A 412 -26.24 6.88 17.72
CA PRO A 412 -24.78 6.86 17.80
C PRO A 412 -24.17 7.33 16.47
N PRO A 413 -22.94 7.90 16.53
CA PRO A 413 -22.24 8.45 15.37
C PRO A 413 -22.20 7.54 14.15
N VAL A 414 -21.89 6.25 14.33
CA VAL A 414 -21.81 5.26 13.23
C VAL A 414 -23.11 5.17 12.43
N CYS A 415 -24.26 5.16 13.10
CA CYS A 415 -25.56 4.99 12.42
C CYS A 415 -25.93 6.23 11.60
N ALA A 416 -25.66 7.42 12.13
CA ALA A 416 -25.84 8.68 11.41
C ALA A 416 -24.87 8.78 10.21
N TYR A 417 -23.59 8.48 10.44
CA TYR A 417 -22.56 8.46 9.40
C TYR A 417 -22.93 7.54 8.24
N LEU A 418 -23.31 6.28 8.50
CA LEU A 418 -23.64 5.31 7.46
C LEU A 418 -24.80 5.81 6.57
N GLY A 419 -25.86 6.35 7.16
CA GLY A 419 -26.98 6.90 6.40
C GLY A 419 -26.56 8.07 5.52
N VAL A 420 -25.79 9.01 6.08
CA VAL A 420 -25.26 10.18 5.38
C VAL A 420 -24.31 9.77 4.24
N MET A 421 -23.35 8.89 4.51
CA MET A 421 -22.34 8.43 3.55
C MET A 421 -22.99 7.72 2.37
N ILE A 422 -23.89 6.76 2.64
CA ILE A 422 -24.61 6.02 1.58
C ILE A 422 -25.40 7.01 0.71
N HIS A 423 -26.11 7.96 1.33
CA HIS A 423 -26.85 8.95 0.58
C HIS A 423 -25.95 9.88 -0.26
N CYS A 424 -24.83 10.34 0.29
CA CYS A 424 -23.90 11.23 -0.42
C CYS A 424 -23.28 10.52 -1.64
N LYS A 425 -22.87 9.26 -1.48
CA LYS A 425 -22.23 8.48 -2.56
C LYS A 425 -23.23 8.03 -3.62
N THR A 426 -24.40 7.54 -3.21
CA THR A 426 -25.30 6.84 -4.14
C THR A 426 -26.55 7.62 -4.53
N ARG A 427 -27.01 8.55 -3.67
CA ARG A 427 -28.33 9.22 -3.73
C ARG A 427 -29.55 8.28 -3.75
N LYS A 428 -29.36 6.96 -3.59
CA LYS A 428 -30.44 5.97 -3.66
C LYS A 428 -31.16 5.84 -2.33
N ARG A 429 -32.43 6.26 -2.30
CA ARG A 429 -33.31 6.10 -1.13
C ARG A 429 -33.44 4.64 -0.69
N ASP A 430 -33.72 3.74 -1.63
CA ASP A 430 -33.96 2.31 -1.32
C ASP A 430 -32.78 1.66 -0.62
N LEU A 431 -31.55 2.08 -0.95
CA LEU A 431 -30.34 1.59 -0.31
C LEU A 431 -30.25 2.05 1.15
N VAL A 432 -30.49 3.35 1.42
CA VAL A 432 -30.52 3.88 2.78
C VAL A 432 -31.64 3.22 3.60
N ASP A 433 -32.84 3.09 3.03
CA ASP A 433 -33.97 2.46 3.70
C ASP A 433 -33.73 0.96 3.95
N THR A 434 -32.95 0.28 3.11
CA THR A 434 -32.53 -1.12 3.34
C THR A 434 -31.59 -1.23 4.54
N PHE A 435 -30.57 -0.37 4.64
CA PHE A 435 -29.65 -0.36 5.79
C PHE A 435 -30.37 0.04 7.08
N PHE A 436 -31.32 0.98 7.02
CA PHE A 436 -32.17 1.33 8.15
C PHE A 436 -33.04 0.16 8.61
N LYS A 437 -33.67 -0.58 7.68
CA LYS A 437 -34.48 -1.78 8.02
C LYS A 437 -33.65 -2.88 8.67
N LEU A 438 -32.35 -2.95 8.38
CA LEU A 438 -31.40 -3.88 9.01
C LEU A 438 -30.86 -3.36 10.37
N GLY A 439 -31.26 -2.17 10.81
CA GLY A 439 -30.78 -1.55 12.06
C GLY A 439 -29.35 -1.03 11.99
N LEU A 440 -28.81 -0.81 10.78
CA LEU A 440 -27.40 -0.45 10.57
C LEU A 440 -27.19 1.06 10.39
N SER A 441 -28.22 1.79 9.95
CA SER A 441 -28.13 3.24 9.71
C SER A 441 -29.40 3.94 10.16
N VAL A 442 -29.36 5.27 10.18
CA VAL A 442 -30.58 6.10 10.27
C VAL A 442 -31.42 6.00 9.00
N SER A 443 -32.71 6.38 9.09
CA SER A 443 -33.65 6.36 7.96
C SER A 443 -33.32 7.44 6.91
N TYR A 444 -33.79 7.26 5.68
CA TYR A 444 -33.61 8.26 4.62
C TYR A 444 -34.19 9.63 5.01
N ASP A 445 -35.37 9.66 5.64
CA ASP A 445 -36.00 10.89 6.10
C ASP A 445 -35.14 11.61 7.16
N ARG A 446 -34.48 10.86 8.04
CA ARG A 446 -33.55 11.41 9.02
C ARG A 446 -32.30 11.99 8.36
N VAL A 447 -31.77 11.35 7.31
CA VAL A 447 -30.66 11.91 6.52
C VAL A 447 -31.05 13.25 5.88
N LEU A 448 -32.26 13.38 5.34
CA LEU A 448 -32.76 14.64 4.78
C LEU A 448 -32.98 15.71 5.86
N GLU A 449 -33.40 15.31 7.07
CA GLU A 449 -33.52 16.21 8.23
C GLU A 449 -32.15 16.76 8.63
N ILE A 450 -31.13 15.90 8.76
CA ILE A 450 -29.74 16.30 9.05
C ILE A 450 -29.24 17.28 7.99
N SER A 451 -29.38 16.92 6.70
CA SER A 451 -28.96 17.76 5.58
C SER A 451 -29.65 19.13 5.59
N THR A 452 -30.94 19.19 5.89
CA THR A 452 -31.71 20.44 5.94
C THR A 452 -31.31 21.30 7.15
N SER A 453 -31.12 20.70 8.34
CA SER A 453 -30.67 21.42 9.53
C SER A 453 -29.30 22.05 9.30
N MET A 454 -28.34 21.27 8.80
CA MET A 454 -26.98 21.76 8.53
C MET A 454 -26.98 22.94 7.55
N ALA A 455 -27.77 22.87 6.48
CA ALA A 455 -27.91 23.98 5.54
C ALA A 455 -28.52 25.21 6.21
N ASN A 456 -29.57 25.05 7.02
CA ASN A 456 -30.22 26.16 7.70
C ASN A 456 -29.30 26.82 8.73
N ASP A 457 -28.49 26.04 9.44
CA ASP A 457 -27.55 26.55 10.43
C ASP A 457 -26.34 27.22 9.76
N ALA A 458 -25.88 26.72 8.61
CA ALA A 458 -24.92 27.42 7.77
C ALA A 458 -25.47 28.76 7.25
N CYS A 459 -26.67 28.76 6.64
CA CYS A 459 -27.32 29.98 6.15
C CYS A 459 -27.52 31.02 7.26
N ARG A 460 -27.99 30.59 8.45
CA ARG A 460 -28.19 31.50 9.59
C ARG A 460 -26.90 32.22 9.97
N ARG A 461 -25.79 31.48 10.07
CA ARG A 461 -24.46 32.04 10.36
C ARG A 461 -24.01 33.00 9.26
N TYR A 462 -24.15 32.61 7.99
CA TYR A 462 -23.76 33.48 6.89
C TYR A 462 -24.55 34.79 6.85
N VAL A 463 -25.83 34.76 7.23
CA VAL A 463 -26.67 35.97 7.35
C VAL A 463 -26.23 36.82 8.53
N GLN A 464 -25.96 36.21 9.70
CA GLN A 464 -25.47 36.92 10.89
C GLN A 464 -24.11 37.60 10.65
N GLU A 465 -23.20 36.92 9.96
CA GLU A 465 -21.86 37.41 9.66
C GLU A 465 -21.80 38.32 8.42
N GLY A 466 -22.85 38.31 7.58
CA GLY A 466 -22.88 39.01 6.29
C GLY A 466 -21.92 38.46 5.22
N ILE A 467 -21.20 37.36 5.51
CA ILE A 467 -20.20 36.74 4.64
C ILE A 467 -20.40 35.22 4.64
N VAL A 468 -20.28 34.60 3.46
CA VAL A 468 -20.28 33.13 3.33
C VAL A 468 -18.86 32.61 3.53
N CYS A 469 -18.56 32.17 4.75
CA CYS A 469 -17.28 31.60 5.13
C CYS A 469 -17.49 30.36 6.03
N PRO A 470 -17.14 29.15 5.57
CA PRO A 470 -17.26 27.94 6.37
C PRO A 470 -16.48 28.01 7.69
N THR A 471 -17.00 27.36 8.73
CA THR A 471 -16.43 27.47 10.10
C THR A 471 -15.31 26.49 10.39
N ASN A 472 -15.09 25.50 9.53
CA ASN A 472 -13.93 24.63 9.63
C ASN A 472 -12.63 25.34 9.23
N LEU A 473 -12.70 26.50 8.58
CA LEU A 473 -11.54 27.33 8.25
C LEU A 473 -11.05 28.09 9.49
N LEU A 474 -9.74 28.31 9.57
CA LEU A 474 -9.03 28.93 10.69
C LEU A 474 -8.67 30.39 10.38
N GLN A 475 -8.57 31.22 11.40
CA GLN A 475 -8.05 32.58 11.29
C GLN A 475 -6.52 32.60 11.28
N ASN A 476 -5.93 33.62 10.65
CA ASN A 476 -4.49 33.87 10.52
C ASN A 476 -3.71 32.76 9.80
N VAL A 477 -4.36 32.07 8.85
CA VAL A 477 -3.73 31.06 8.00
C VAL A 477 -3.77 31.48 6.54
N PHE A 478 -2.65 31.33 5.85
CA PHE A 478 -2.54 31.62 4.43
C PHE A 478 -3.54 30.78 3.63
N THR A 479 -4.42 31.47 2.88
CA THR A 479 -5.56 30.85 2.19
C THR A 479 -5.43 31.06 0.68
N SER A 480 -5.34 29.96 -0.06
CA SER A 480 -5.48 29.95 -1.52
C SER A 480 -6.87 29.49 -1.93
N SER A 481 -7.25 29.68 -3.18
CA SER A 481 -8.59 29.32 -3.67
C SER A 481 -8.57 28.79 -5.10
N ALA A 482 -9.66 28.13 -5.49
CA ALA A 482 -9.90 27.66 -6.84
C ALA A 482 -11.34 27.92 -7.25
N VAL A 483 -11.55 28.22 -8.52
CA VAL A 483 -12.88 28.36 -9.12
C VAL A 483 -12.92 27.54 -10.39
N ASP A 484 -13.92 26.68 -10.49
CA ASP A 484 -14.15 25.87 -11.68
C ASP A 484 -15.64 25.55 -11.84
N ASN A 485 -16.00 25.05 -13.02
CA ASN A 485 -17.30 24.46 -13.27
C ASN A 485 -17.45 23.15 -12.51
N ILE A 486 -18.62 22.96 -11.90
CA ILE A 486 -19.02 21.68 -11.32
C ILE A 486 -20.07 21.04 -12.23
N ASP A 487 -19.60 20.13 -13.06
CA ASP A 487 -20.45 19.35 -13.94
C ASP A 487 -20.85 18.03 -13.27
N HIS A 488 -22.15 17.75 -13.20
CA HIS A 488 -22.69 16.47 -12.74
C HIS A 488 -23.44 15.79 -13.89
N ASN A 489 -22.98 14.60 -14.27
CA ASN A 489 -23.48 13.79 -15.40
C ASN A 489 -23.48 14.51 -16.77
N PRO A 490 -22.32 15.05 -17.22
CA PRO A 490 -22.23 15.82 -18.47
C PRO A 490 -22.43 14.97 -19.74
N SER A 491 -22.35 13.64 -19.64
CA SER A 491 -22.56 12.71 -20.75
C SER A 491 -24.03 12.37 -21.01
N SER A 492 -24.96 12.89 -20.21
CA SER A 492 -26.39 12.73 -20.47
C SER A 492 -26.78 13.45 -21.75
N ILE A 493 -27.47 12.75 -22.66
CA ILE A 493 -28.07 13.32 -23.87
C ILE A 493 -29.31 14.17 -23.51
N SER A 494 -29.83 13.99 -22.29
CA SER A 494 -30.97 14.71 -21.72
C SER A 494 -30.46 15.87 -20.84
N SER A 495 -30.84 17.11 -21.18
CA SER A 495 -30.53 18.30 -20.37
C SER A 495 -31.18 18.29 -18.97
N LYS A 496 -32.07 17.33 -18.72
CA LYS A 496 -32.77 17.17 -17.43
C LYS A 496 -31.88 16.45 -16.41
N ASP A 497 -30.96 15.59 -16.84
CA ASP A 497 -30.15 14.78 -15.92
C ASP A 497 -28.72 15.31 -15.73
N SER A 498 -28.44 16.53 -16.21
CA SER A 498 -27.14 17.18 -16.15
C SER A 498 -27.22 18.49 -15.36
N PHE A 499 -26.25 18.73 -14.47
CA PHE A 499 -26.07 20.03 -13.81
C PHE A 499 -24.72 20.63 -14.23
N HIS A 500 -24.73 21.94 -14.46
CA HIS A 500 -23.55 22.71 -14.84
C HIS A 500 -23.52 24.00 -14.02
N GLY A 501 -22.85 23.98 -12.87
CA GLY A 501 -22.76 25.13 -11.96
C GLY A 501 -21.34 25.59 -11.72
N THR A 502 -21.13 26.46 -10.73
CA THR A 502 -19.78 26.90 -10.29
C THR A 502 -19.50 26.42 -8.87
N GLY A 503 -18.30 25.87 -8.67
CA GLY A 503 -17.73 25.57 -7.35
C GLY A 503 -16.64 26.58 -7.00
N ILE A 504 -16.54 26.94 -5.72
CA ILE A 504 -15.43 27.75 -5.17
C ILE A 504 -14.84 27.00 -3.98
N SER A 505 -13.57 26.62 -4.04
CA SER A 505 -12.86 26.01 -2.91
C SER A 505 -11.86 26.98 -2.29
N LEU A 506 -11.75 26.92 -0.97
CA LEU A 506 -10.71 27.57 -0.18
C LEU A 506 -9.80 26.49 0.43
N PHE A 507 -8.48 26.73 0.40
CA PHE A 507 -7.46 25.83 0.94
C PHE A 507 -6.52 26.62 1.85
N GLN A 508 -6.39 26.18 3.09
CA GLN A 508 -5.54 26.80 4.09
C GLN A 508 -4.29 25.98 4.33
N HIS A 509 -3.14 26.64 4.20
CA HIS A 509 -1.83 26.01 4.26
C HIS A 509 -1.27 26.13 5.67
N ILE A 510 -1.52 25.09 6.48
CA ILE A 510 -1.05 25.04 7.87
C ILE A 510 0.45 24.74 7.90
N SER A 511 1.19 25.48 8.72
CA SER A 511 2.58 25.20 9.06
C SER A 511 2.77 25.14 10.58
N GLU A 512 3.95 24.69 11.04
CA GLU A 512 4.29 24.71 12.47
C GLU A 512 4.26 26.14 13.04
N ASP A 513 4.64 27.14 12.24
CA ASP A 513 4.66 28.56 12.60
C ASP A 513 3.27 29.25 12.50
N ALA A 514 2.33 28.65 11.75
CA ALA A 514 1.01 29.22 11.47
C ALA A 514 -0.09 28.16 11.60
N GLN A 515 -0.33 27.72 12.84
CA GLN A 515 -1.36 26.72 13.18
C GLN A 515 -2.79 27.25 13.08
N GLY A 516 -2.96 28.58 13.04
CA GLY A 516 -4.25 29.25 12.96
C GLY A 516 -5.04 29.25 14.27
N VAL A 517 -6.11 30.04 14.30
CA VAL A 517 -7.03 30.12 15.45
C VAL A 517 -8.43 29.70 15.00
N VAL A 518 -9.08 28.83 15.77
CA VAL A 518 -10.47 28.42 15.50
C VAL A 518 -11.37 29.66 15.58
N GLN A 519 -12.26 29.82 14.60
CA GLN A 519 -13.22 30.92 14.60
C GLN A 519 -14.06 30.88 15.90
N ALA A 520 -14.09 31.98 16.66
CA ALA A 520 -14.88 32.09 17.87
C ALA A 520 -16.37 31.93 17.53
N LEU A 521 -16.97 30.82 17.95
CA LEU A 521 -18.40 30.57 17.84
C LEU A 521 -19.06 30.89 19.18
N ASP A 522 -20.13 31.68 19.15
CA ASP A 522 -20.97 31.90 20.32
C ASP A 522 -21.66 30.57 20.67
N GLN A 523 -21.19 29.90 21.73
CA GLN A 523 -21.59 28.53 22.11
C GLN A 523 -23.04 28.43 22.63
N SER A 524 -23.78 29.55 22.66
CA SER A 524 -25.09 29.68 23.30
C SER A 524 -26.27 29.16 22.45
N GLU A 525 -26.15 29.01 21.14
CA GLU A 525 -27.29 28.59 20.29
C GLU A 525 -27.28 27.10 19.93
N THR A 526 -28.32 26.38 20.39
CA THR A 526 -28.47 24.93 20.24
C THR A 526 -28.60 24.54 18.75
N MET A 527 -27.56 23.86 18.24
CA MET A 527 -27.24 23.53 16.82
C MET A 527 -28.21 22.59 16.07
N LEU A 528 -29.46 22.34 16.52
CA LEU A 528 -30.38 21.42 15.83
C LEU A 528 -31.89 21.69 16.05
N LYS A 529 -32.28 22.87 16.56
CA LYS A 529 -33.69 23.18 16.82
C LYS A 529 -34.48 23.69 15.61
N CYS A 530 -33.91 23.67 14.39
CA CYS A 530 -34.63 24.14 13.21
C CYS A 530 -35.62 23.08 12.70
N GLN A 531 -36.91 23.25 13.03
CA GLN A 531 -37.99 22.34 12.58
C GLN A 531 -38.41 22.55 11.11
N SER A 532 -37.78 23.47 10.39
CA SER A 532 -38.11 23.75 8.99
C SER A 532 -37.66 22.62 8.08
N LYS A 533 -38.60 22.09 7.28
CA LYS A 533 -38.30 21.13 6.18
C LYS A 533 -37.71 21.80 4.93
N ARG A 534 -37.68 23.14 4.88
CA ARG A 534 -37.17 23.93 3.75
C ARG A 534 -35.83 24.57 4.11
N VAL A 535 -34.95 24.63 3.11
CA VAL A 535 -33.63 25.27 3.22
C VAL A 535 -33.77 26.79 3.07
N SER A 536 -33.24 27.51 4.06
CA SER A 536 -33.17 28.97 4.11
C SER A 536 -32.36 29.55 2.94
N LEU A 537 -32.66 30.79 2.58
CA LEU A 537 -31.90 31.51 1.57
C LEU A 537 -30.50 31.85 2.10
N LEU A 538 -29.52 31.79 1.21
CA LEU A 538 -28.20 32.35 1.45
C LEU A 538 -28.29 33.89 1.44
N PRO A 539 -27.30 34.60 2.02
CA PRO A 539 -27.26 36.06 1.98
C PRO A 539 -27.36 36.60 0.55
N GLU A 540 -28.08 37.70 0.35
CA GLU A 540 -28.21 38.34 -0.97
C GLU A 540 -26.87 38.74 -1.56
N SER A 541 -25.91 39.15 -0.73
CA SER A 541 -24.53 39.47 -1.13
C SER A 541 -23.80 38.29 -1.78
N TYR A 542 -24.24 37.05 -1.51
CA TYR A 542 -23.69 35.84 -2.10
C TYR A 542 -24.55 35.34 -3.27
N SER A 543 -25.88 35.27 -3.10
CA SER A 543 -26.77 34.68 -4.11
C SER A 543 -27.12 35.59 -5.27
N ASN A 544 -27.12 36.91 -5.09
CA ASN A 544 -27.45 37.83 -6.16
C ASN A 544 -26.21 38.06 -7.02
N LEU A 545 -26.26 37.64 -8.29
CA LEU A 545 -25.17 37.82 -9.25
C LEU A 545 -25.33 39.18 -9.96
N PRO A 546 -24.49 40.19 -9.67
CA PRO A 546 -24.61 41.47 -10.36
C PRO A 546 -24.21 41.31 -11.83
N PRO A 547 -24.96 41.89 -12.78
CA PRO A 547 -24.56 41.86 -14.18
C PRO A 547 -23.22 42.58 -14.36
N ALA A 548 -22.32 41.96 -15.12
CA ALA A 548 -21.04 42.56 -15.49
C ALA A 548 -20.68 42.21 -16.93
N VAL A 549 -20.16 43.20 -17.64
CA VAL A 549 -19.67 43.11 -19.02
C VAL A 549 -18.29 43.74 -19.04
N LEU A 550 -17.37 43.20 -19.86
CA LEU A 550 -16.06 43.79 -20.08
C LEU A 550 -16.23 45.20 -20.67
N ARG A 551 -15.39 46.14 -20.24
CA ARG A 551 -15.35 47.49 -20.82
C ARG A 551 -14.61 47.48 -22.15
N PHE A 552 -13.54 46.70 -22.20
CA PHE A 552 -12.67 46.51 -23.35
C PHE A 552 -12.42 45.02 -23.54
N ASN A 553 -12.54 44.54 -24.78
CA ASN A 553 -12.19 43.15 -25.12
C ASN A 553 -10.67 42.96 -25.16
N GLU A 554 -9.93 44.04 -25.45
CA GLU A 554 -8.47 44.10 -25.48
C GLU A 554 -8.00 45.23 -24.55
N PRO A 555 -8.03 45.04 -23.22
CA PRO A 555 -7.59 46.06 -22.27
C PRO A 555 -6.08 46.26 -22.30
N ASP A 556 -5.63 47.44 -21.89
CA ASP A 556 -4.21 47.74 -21.71
C ASP A 556 -3.60 46.84 -20.62
N ILE A 557 -2.48 46.21 -20.95
CA ILE A 557 -1.79 45.27 -20.05
C ILE A 557 -0.79 46.07 -19.19
N PRO A 558 -0.84 45.97 -17.85
CA PRO A 558 0.12 46.64 -16.97
C PRO A 558 1.58 46.28 -17.28
N LEU A 559 2.51 47.21 -17.14
CA LEU A 559 3.95 46.95 -17.27
C LEU A 559 4.38 45.95 -16.18
N VAL A 560 5.19 44.96 -16.56
CA VAL A 560 5.76 44.03 -15.59
C VAL A 560 6.84 44.79 -14.82
N GLU A 561 6.56 45.14 -13.57
CA GLU A 561 7.55 45.77 -12.67
C GLU A 561 8.44 44.69 -12.05
N GLY A 562 9.75 44.79 -12.28
CA GLY A 562 10.77 43.85 -11.78
C GLY A 562 11.49 43.08 -12.89
N GLU A 563 12.71 42.61 -12.62
CA GLU A 563 13.36 41.65 -13.51
C GLU A 563 12.52 40.37 -13.54
N LEU A 564 12.09 39.95 -14.73
CA LEU A 564 11.71 38.57 -14.99
C LEU A 564 12.95 37.71 -14.72
N SER A 565 13.16 37.36 -13.45
CA SER A 565 13.96 36.21 -13.08
C SER A 565 13.20 34.98 -13.58
N ILE A 566 13.31 34.74 -14.88
CA ILE A 566 13.20 33.39 -15.40
C ILE A 566 14.40 32.73 -14.72
N ASP A 567 14.17 32.09 -13.59
CA ASP A 567 15.18 31.28 -12.91
C ASP A 567 15.41 30.03 -13.78
N MET A 568 15.91 30.24 -15.00
CA MET A 568 16.38 29.24 -15.94
C MET A 568 17.49 28.40 -15.28
N PHE A 569 18.07 28.87 -14.18
CA PHE A 569 18.99 28.13 -13.33
C PHE A 569 18.31 27.03 -12.49
N SER A 570 16.99 27.09 -12.24
CA SER A 570 16.27 26.05 -11.49
C SER A 570 16.00 24.79 -12.32
N PHE A 571 15.86 24.91 -13.65
CA PHE A 571 15.53 23.79 -14.54
C PHE A 571 16.70 22.79 -14.72
N PRO A 572 17.96 23.22 -14.94
CA PRO A 572 19.12 22.32 -14.94
C PRO A 572 19.34 21.61 -13.59
N ALA A 573 19.19 22.33 -12.47
CA ALA A 573 19.35 21.78 -11.13
C ALA A 573 18.29 20.69 -10.83
N ALA A 574 17.06 20.94 -11.28
CA ALA A 574 15.98 20.00 -11.24
C ALA A 574 16.18 18.76 -12.11
N LEU A 575 16.59 18.96 -13.38
CA LEU A 575 16.91 17.86 -14.28
C LEU A 575 17.97 16.95 -13.67
N LYS A 576 19.00 17.52 -13.03
CA LYS A 576 20.01 16.75 -12.30
C LYS A 576 19.42 15.85 -11.21
N GLY A 577 18.38 16.30 -10.52
CA GLY A 577 17.61 15.49 -9.57
C GLY A 577 16.91 14.30 -10.23
N GLU A 578 16.27 14.53 -11.38
CA GLU A 578 15.60 13.47 -12.16
C GLU A 578 16.60 12.45 -12.72
N PHE A 579 17.79 12.88 -13.16
CA PHE A 579 18.86 11.99 -13.59
C PHE A 579 19.36 11.08 -12.47
N LYS A 580 19.46 11.59 -11.23
CA LYS A 580 19.78 10.76 -10.06
C LYS A 580 18.71 9.69 -9.82
N TRP A 581 17.44 10.04 -9.98
CA TRP A 581 16.35 9.06 -9.90
C TRP A 581 16.46 7.99 -11.00
N LEU A 582 16.65 8.38 -12.27
CA LEU A 582 16.81 7.43 -13.37
C LEU A 582 17.99 6.46 -13.14
N LYS A 583 19.13 6.98 -12.66
CA LYS A 583 20.30 6.18 -12.28
C LYS A 583 19.97 5.20 -11.15
N HIS A 584 19.31 5.67 -10.09
CA HIS A 584 18.84 4.82 -8.98
C HIS A 584 17.94 3.68 -9.47
N VAL A 585 17.02 3.95 -10.40
CA VAL A 585 16.17 2.91 -10.99
C VAL A 585 16.99 1.91 -11.82
N ALA A 586 17.94 2.38 -12.64
CA ALA A 586 18.77 1.49 -13.45
C ALA A 586 19.60 0.52 -12.59
N GLU A 587 20.10 0.98 -11.43
CA GLU A 587 20.89 0.18 -10.49
C GLU A 587 20.04 -0.82 -9.70
N ASN A 588 18.76 -0.54 -9.48
CA ASN A 588 17.90 -1.32 -8.56
C ASN A 588 16.73 -2.07 -9.24
N SER A 589 16.46 -1.86 -10.52
CA SER A 589 15.33 -2.50 -11.23
C SER A 589 15.59 -3.94 -11.71
N SER A 590 16.85 -4.35 -11.74
CA SER A 590 17.30 -5.69 -12.16
C SER A 590 17.01 -6.78 -11.14
N VAL A 591 16.80 -6.41 -9.87
CA VAL A 591 16.55 -7.32 -8.75
C VAL A 591 15.13 -7.10 -8.22
N ARG A 592 14.55 -8.14 -7.61
CA ARG A 592 13.26 -8.04 -6.93
C ARG A 592 13.26 -6.87 -5.94
N ALA A 593 12.21 -6.05 -5.96
CA ALA A 593 12.07 -4.93 -5.06
C ALA A 593 11.96 -5.45 -3.61
N THR A 594 12.71 -4.81 -2.73
CA THR A 594 12.68 -5.05 -1.28
C THR A 594 12.00 -3.87 -0.58
N VAL A 595 11.75 -4.00 0.72
CA VAL A 595 11.24 -2.88 1.51
C VAL A 595 12.28 -1.75 1.48
N GLY A 596 11.86 -0.57 1.00
CA GLY A 596 12.73 0.60 0.93
C GLY A 596 13.49 0.82 -0.38
N THR A 597 13.31 -0.02 -1.41
CA THR A 597 13.97 0.20 -2.72
C THR A 597 13.55 1.52 -3.38
N ASN A 598 12.29 1.94 -3.21
CA ASN A 598 11.78 3.26 -3.62
C ASN A 598 12.19 3.70 -5.04
N ILE A 599 11.96 2.84 -6.05
CA ILE A 599 12.28 3.08 -7.46
C ILE A 599 11.22 3.89 -8.21
N SER A 600 9.95 3.88 -7.80
CA SER A 600 8.98 4.77 -8.44
C SER A 600 9.29 6.23 -8.11
N TRP A 601 8.92 7.14 -9.00
CA TRP A 601 9.31 8.55 -8.87
C TRP A 601 8.86 9.15 -7.53
N SER A 602 7.58 9.01 -7.19
CA SER A 602 7.03 9.58 -5.96
C SER A 602 7.64 8.92 -4.72
N ALA A 603 7.93 7.61 -4.77
CA ALA A 603 8.59 6.88 -3.68
C ALA A 603 10.03 7.34 -3.46
N TYR A 604 10.81 7.51 -4.55
CA TYR A 604 12.18 8.01 -4.50
C TYR A 604 12.24 9.41 -3.89
N HIS A 605 11.44 10.34 -4.39
CA HIS A 605 11.43 11.70 -3.87
C HIS A 605 10.85 11.78 -2.45
N ALA A 606 9.88 10.95 -2.08
CA ALA A 606 9.44 10.82 -0.69
C ALA A 606 10.56 10.32 0.25
N ALA A 607 11.42 9.41 -0.21
CA ALA A 607 12.53 8.87 0.56
C ALA A 607 13.68 9.88 0.73
N VAL A 608 13.96 10.69 -0.30
CA VAL A 608 15.04 11.69 -0.29
C VAL A 608 14.63 12.98 0.46
N LEU A 609 13.33 13.26 0.58
CA LEU A 609 12.86 14.42 1.34
C LEU A 609 13.13 14.27 2.85
N PRO A 610 13.66 15.33 3.50
CA PRO A 610 13.90 15.32 4.93
C PRO A 610 12.60 15.08 5.70
N ASP A 611 12.71 14.49 6.89
CA ASP A 611 11.59 14.34 7.82
C ASP A 611 11.14 15.73 8.29
N GLY A 612 10.08 16.25 7.67
CA GLY A 612 9.36 17.43 8.14
C GLY A 612 7.90 17.07 8.41
N ASN A 613 7.32 17.65 9.47
CA ASN A 613 5.88 17.54 9.70
C ASN A 613 5.15 18.46 8.73
N LYS A 614 4.73 17.93 7.58
CA LYS A 614 3.77 18.63 6.72
C LYS A 614 2.37 18.34 7.22
N LEU A 615 1.69 19.38 7.72
CA LEU A 615 0.31 19.29 8.15
C LEU A 615 -0.62 19.28 6.92
N PRO A 616 -1.73 18.51 6.95
CA PRO A 616 -2.74 18.56 5.91
C PRO A 616 -3.39 19.95 5.85
N ALA A 617 -3.63 20.44 4.64
CA ALA A 617 -4.35 21.66 4.39
C ALA A 617 -5.82 21.50 4.78
N VAL A 618 -6.38 22.51 5.43
CA VAL A 618 -7.83 22.57 5.67
C VAL A 618 -8.48 23.04 4.39
N SER A 619 -9.45 22.28 3.90
CA SER A 619 -10.19 22.65 2.70
C SER A 619 -11.67 22.84 2.98
N ALA A 620 -12.29 23.78 2.29
CA ALA A 620 -13.73 23.97 2.32
C ALA A 620 -14.24 24.33 0.92
N LEU A 621 -15.31 23.67 0.50
CA LEU A 621 -16.08 24.04 -0.68
C LEU A 621 -17.22 24.95 -0.24
N LEU A 622 -17.39 26.11 -0.89
CA LEU A 622 -18.49 27.02 -0.62
C LEU A 622 -19.81 26.48 -1.19
N PRO A 623 -20.98 26.98 -0.76
CA PRO A 623 -22.26 26.67 -1.39
C PRO A 623 -22.19 26.89 -2.91
N LEU A 624 -22.69 25.90 -3.67
CA LEU A 624 -22.56 25.90 -5.13
C LEU A 624 -23.42 27.01 -5.76
N PHE A 625 -23.01 27.48 -6.94
CA PHE A 625 -23.80 28.36 -7.79
C PHE A 625 -24.48 27.57 -8.90
N HIS A 626 -25.67 28.02 -9.32
CA HIS A 626 -26.39 27.42 -10.44
C HIS A 626 -25.79 27.85 -11.78
N GLU A 627 -25.22 29.05 -11.82
CA GLU A 627 -24.59 29.65 -12.98
C GLU A 627 -23.23 29.00 -13.26
N GLN A 628 -22.94 28.77 -14.53
CA GLN A 628 -21.64 28.28 -14.98
C GLN A 628 -20.57 29.36 -14.86
N ALA A 629 -19.37 28.94 -14.46
CA ALA A 629 -18.16 29.73 -14.54
C ALA A 629 -17.81 29.84 -16.02
N LYS A 630 -18.31 30.88 -16.67
CA LYS A 630 -17.98 31.26 -18.06
C LYS A 630 -18.23 32.73 -18.32
N SER A 631 -19.19 33.31 -17.59
CA SER A 631 -19.54 34.72 -17.73
C SER A 631 -18.60 35.59 -16.91
N VAL A 632 -18.38 36.80 -17.40
CA VAL A 632 -17.64 37.86 -16.71
C VAL A 632 -18.27 38.16 -15.34
N ALA A 633 -19.60 38.15 -15.29
CA ALA A 633 -20.36 38.32 -14.05
C ALA A 633 -20.04 37.25 -13.00
N MET A 634 -20.06 35.97 -13.38
CA MET A 634 -19.78 34.87 -12.46
C MET A 634 -18.36 34.92 -11.93
N ILE A 635 -17.36 35.05 -12.80
CA ILE A 635 -15.95 35.10 -12.37
C ILE A 635 -15.68 36.33 -11.49
N ARG A 636 -16.19 37.50 -11.87
CA ARG A 636 -16.04 38.72 -11.07
C ARG A 636 -16.68 38.59 -9.69
N HIS A 637 -17.86 37.95 -9.61
CA HIS A 637 -18.54 37.66 -8.35
C HIS A 637 -17.74 36.68 -7.49
N SER A 638 -17.22 35.60 -8.08
CA SER A 638 -16.33 34.65 -7.40
C SER A 638 -15.10 35.34 -6.80
N LEU A 639 -14.46 36.25 -7.53
CA LEU A 639 -13.33 37.03 -7.02
C LEU A 639 -13.72 37.90 -5.81
N ASN A 640 -14.90 38.54 -5.83
CA ASN A 640 -15.37 39.33 -4.69
C ASN A 640 -15.66 38.48 -3.44
N ILE A 641 -16.26 37.30 -3.63
CA ILE A 641 -16.51 36.33 -2.57
C ILE A 641 -15.18 35.88 -1.95
N ILE A 642 -14.23 35.47 -2.79
CA ILE A 642 -12.89 35.04 -2.35
C ILE A 642 -12.19 36.15 -1.59
N ARG A 643 -12.18 37.39 -2.12
CA ARG A 643 -11.61 38.56 -1.42
C ARG A 643 -12.21 38.72 -0.03
N SER A 644 -13.53 38.61 0.10
CA SER A 644 -14.24 38.80 1.36
C SER A 644 -13.90 37.69 2.37
N ALA A 645 -13.88 36.44 1.92
CA ALA A 645 -13.49 35.29 2.74
C ALA A 645 -12.02 35.38 3.19
N VAL A 646 -11.09 35.67 2.27
CA VAL A 646 -9.65 35.81 2.58
C VAL A 646 -9.42 36.98 3.55
N ARG A 647 -10.07 38.13 3.36
CA ARG A 647 -9.97 39.27 4.29
C ARG A 647 -10.48 38.94 5.70
N LYS A 648 -11.53 38.12 5.82
CA LYS A 648 -12.04 37.63 7.11
C LYS A 648 -11.05 36.66 7.78
N LEU A 649 -10.51 35.72 7.01
CA LEU A 649 -9.66 34.64 7.52
C LEU A 649 -8.23 35.09 7.81
N ASN A 650 -7.64 35.91 6.96
CA ASN A 650 -6.26 36.36 7.07
C ASN A 650 -6.13 37.82 6.60
N PRO A 651 -6.44 38.80 7.48
CA PRO A 651 -6.38 40.21 7.14
C PRO A 651 -4.99 40.61 6.59
N GLY A 652 -4.98 41.37 5.48
CA GLY A 652 -3.75 41.82 4.82
C GLY A 652 -3.19 40.85 3.76
N GLN A 653 -3.75 39.64 3.63
CA GLN A 653 -3.35 38.71 2.59
C GLN A 653 -3.90 39.11 1.21
N THR A 654 -3.04 39.16 0.20
CA THR A 654 -3.46 39.20 -1.21
C THR A 654 -4.10 37.85 -1.58
N PRO A 655 -5.36 37.83 -2.07
CA PRO A 655 -6.01 36.58 -2.47
C PRO A 655 -5.29 35.91 -3.66
N VAL A 656 -5.19 34.57 -3.59
CA VAL A 656 -4.60 33.73 -4.64
C VAL A 656 -5.68 32.79 -5.16
N VAL A 657 -5.87 32.76 -6.49
CA VAL A 657 -6.92 31.95 -7.13
C VAL A 657 -6.36 31.17 -8.32
N ALA A 658 -6.57 29.86 -8.34
CA ALA A 658 -6.28 29.01 -9.48
C ALA A 658 -7.53 28.79 -10.36
N PHE A 659 -7.31 28.78 -11.68
CA PHE A 659 -8.35 28.56 -12.69
C PHE A 659 -7.89 27.55 -13.75
N ASP A 660 -8.83 26.86 -14.38
CA ASP A 660 -8.58 26.14 -15.62
C ASP A 660 -8.25 27.12 -16.79
N GLN A 661 -8.05 26.61 -18.01
CA GLN A 661 -7.54 27.44 -19.12
C GLN A 661 -8.55 28.48 -19.62
N PRO A 662 -9.81 28.12 -19.92
CA PRO A 662 -10.81 29.11 -20.32
C PRO A 662 -11.07 30.15 -19.23
N LEU A 663 -11.14 29.74 -17.95
CA LEU A 663 -11.48 30.66 -16.87
C LEU A 663 -10.32 31.56 -16.48
N PHE A 664 -9.08 31.08 -16.58
CA PHE A 664 -7.90 31.92 -16.39
C PHE A 664 -7.89 33.09 -17.37
N THR A 665 -8.27 32.85 -18.63
CA THR A 665 -8.36 33.90 -19.65
C THR A 665 -9.40 34.96 -19.29
N VAL A 666 -10.60 34.55 -18.87
CA VAL A 666 -11.66 35.46 -18.43
C VAL A 666 -11.24 36.24 -17.17
N ALA A 667 -10.61 35.57 -16.22
CA ALA A 667 -10.12 36.18 -14.99
C ALA A 667 -9.06 37.25 -15.28
N LYS A 668 -8.10 36.97 -16.18
CA LYS A 668 -7.10 37.95 -16.62
C LYS A 668 -7.71 39.15 -17.37
N LEU A 669 -8.71 38.91 -18.23
CA LEU A 669 -9.45 40.02 -18.86
C LEU A 669 -10.15 40.91 -17.82
N ILE A 670 -10.73 40.31 -16.76
CA ILE A 670 -11.29 41.05 -15.63
C ILE A 670 -10.18 41.81 -14.87
N GLN A 671 -9.03 41.18 -14.64
CA GLN A 671 -7.89 41.81 -13.96
C GLN A 671 -7.49 43.11 -14.66
N TRP A 672 -7.31 43.06 -15.98
CA TRP A 672 -6.87 44.20 -16.78
C TRP A 672 -7.97 45.24 -17.07
N ASN A 673 -9.24 44.85 -17.07
CA ASN A 673 -10.35 45.81 -17.23
C ASN A 673 -10.63 46.64 -15.97
N TRP A 674 -10.23 46.15 -14.79
CA TRP A 674 -10.46 46.81 -13.49
C TRP A 674 -9.22 46.72 -12.59
N PRO A 675 -8.08 47.30 -13.01
CA PRO A 675 -6.80 47.17 -12.31
C PRO A 675 -6.86 47.74 -10.89
N GLN A 676 -7.63 48.81 -10.68
CA GLN A 676 -7.81 49.44 -9.36
C GLN A 676 -8.49 48.55 -8.32
N ILE A 677 -9.13 47.45 -8.75
CA ILE A 677 -9.87 46.55 -7.87
C ILE A 677 -9.20 45.18 -7.87
N TYR A 678 -8.91 44.63 -9.05
CA TYR A 678 -8.42 43.26 -9.21
C TYR A 678 -6.99 43.17 -9.74
N GLY A 679 -6.26 44.29 -9.87
CA GLY A 679 -4.90 44.34 -10.40
C GLY A 679 -3.92 43.38 -9.73
N GLU A 680 -2.74 43.23 -10.31
CA GLU A 680 -1.74 42.25 -9.91
C GLU A 680 -1.25 42.43 -8.45
N ASP A 681 -1.35 43.63 -7.90
CA ASP A 681 -1.11 43.98 -6.49
C ASP A 681 -2.27 43.59 -5.56
N HIS A 682 -3.48 43.46 -6.10
CA HIS A 682 -4.71 43.12 -5.38
C HIS A 682 -5.10 41.65 -5.46
N PHE A 683 -4.65 40.92 -6.50
CA PHE A 683 -5.01 39.53 -6.76
C PHE A 683 -3.90 38.78 -7.51
N VAL A 684 -3.58 37.57 -7.03
CA VAL A 684 -2.72 36.63 -7.76
C VAL A 684 -3.60 35.61 -8.47
N MET A 685 -3.72 35.74 -9.78
CA MET A 685 -4.43 34.78 -10.64
C MET A 685 -3.44 33.78 -11.20
N MET A 686 -3.68 32.50 -10.95
CA MET A 686 -2.82 31.39 -11.34
C MET A 686 -3.50 30.49 -12.36
N PHE A 687 -2.72 30.03 -13.33
CA PHE A 687 -3.16 28.97 -14.22
C PHE A 687 -3.01 27.61 -13.52
N GLY A 688 -4.04 26.77 -13.63
CA GLY A 688 -4.14 25.49 -12.92
C GLY A 688 -2.99 24.54 -13.24
N GLY A 689 -2.34 24.02 -12.20
CA GLY A 689 -1.16 23.16 -12.34
C GLY A 689 -1.46 21.84 -13.02
N LEU A 690 -2.63 21.24 -12.77
CA LEU A 690 -3.07 20.03 -13.47
C LEU A 690 -3.24 20.29 -14.96
N HIS A 691 -3.85 21.42 -15.32
CA HIS A 691 -4.08 21.79 -16.72
C HIS A 691 -2.79 22.10 -17.47
N ILE A 692 -1.80 22.69 -16.80
CA ILE A 692 -0.43 22.87 -17.32
C ILE A 692 0.19 21.50 -17.64
N GLU A 693 0.13 20.56 -16.70
CA GLU A 693 0.66 19.21 -16.89
C GLU A 693 -0.04 18.49 -18.04
N MET A 694 -1.38 18.57 -18.11
CA MET A 694 -2.18 17.99 -19.19
C MET A 694 -1.81 18.58 -20.57
N ALA A 695 -1.60 19.90 -20.64
CA ALA A 695 -1.18 20.56 -21.88
C ALA A 695 0.20 20.07 -22.33
N ALA A 696 1.14 19.92 -21.39
CA ALA A 696 2.46 19.36 -21.67
C ALA A 696 2.37 17.91 -22.18
N PHE A 697 1.58 17.05 -21.52
CA PHE A 697 1.39 15.67 -21.98
C PHE A 697 0.70 15.58 -23.35
N LYS A 698 -0.26 16.45 -23.67
CA LYS A 698 -0.89 16.48 -25.01
C LYS A 698 0.09 16.88 -26.11
N ALA A 699 0.99 17.82 -25.81
CA ALA A 699 2.07 18.20 -26.72
C ALA A 699 3.02 17.01 -26.96
N LEU A 700 3.42 16.31 -25.89
CA LEU A 700 4.23 15.09 -25.99
C LEU A 700 3.50 13.96 -26.72
N GLY A 701 2.21 13.80 -26.48
CA GLY A 701 1.37 12.82 -27.16
C GLY A 701 1.32 13.07 -28.66
N SER A 702 1.15 14.32 -29.08
CA SER A 702 1.20 14.69 -30.52
C SER A 702 2.56 14.38 -31.16
N TRP A 703 3.65 14.46 -30.39
CA TRP A 703 5.00 14.11 -30.86
C TRP A 703 5.24 12.59 -30.96
N LEU A 704 4.52 11.80 -30.15
CA LEU A 704 4.65 10.33 -30.06
C LEU A 704 3.60 9.56 -30.86
N GLU A 705 2.53 10.23 -31.30
CA GLU A 705 1.47 9.61 -32.09
C GLU A 705 2.06 9.02 -33.38
N ASP A 706 1.74 7.75 -33.64
CA ASP A 706 2.30 6.92 -34.72
C ASP A 706 3.82 6.68 -34.68
N SER A 707 4.51 6.98 -33.56
CA SER A 707 5.92 6.61 -33.37
C SER A 707 6.13 5.14 -32.97
N GLY A 708 5.05 4.38 -32.80
CA GLY A 708 5.04 3.02 -32.24
C GLY A 708 5.08 2.97 -30.70
N TRP A 709 5.07 4.12 -30.01
CA TRP A 709 5.15 4.19 -28.54
C TRP A 709 3.99 3.48 -27.83
N THR A 710 2.76 3.70 -28.28
CA THR A 710 1.58 3.03 -27.72
C THR A 710 1.61 1.52 -27.97
N SER A 711 2.05 1.10 -29.16
CA SER A 711 2.20 -0.33 -29.51
C SER A 711 3.19 -1.04 -28.60
N VAL A 712 4.38 -0.46 -28.35
CA VAL A 712 5.38 -1.11 -27.48
C VAL A 712 4.91 -1.17 -26.03
N LEU A 713 4.17 -0.16 -25.53
CA LEU A 713 3.56 -0.21 -24.20
C LEU A 713 2.48 -1.30 -24.08
N VAL A 714 1.71 -1.52 -25.14
CA VAL A 714 0.69 -2.59 -25.20
C VAL A 714 1.35 -3.96 -25.25
N ASN A 715 2.39 -4.13 -26.09
CA ASN A 715 3.12 -5.38 -26.20
C ASN A 715 3.83 -5.74 -24.88
N ALA A 716 4.34 -4.74 -24.17
CA ALA A 716 4.93 -4.88 -22.82
C ALA A 716 3.88 -5.03 -21.69
N GLN A 717 2.59 -5.12 -22.03
CA GLN A 717 1.49 -5.24 -21.06
C GLN A 717 1.44 -4.14 -19.99
N VAL A 718 2.08 -2.99 -20.23
CA VAL A 718 2.01 -1.80 -19.36
C VAL A 718 0.61 -1.18 -19.44
N THR A 719 -0.06 -1.33 -20.58
CA THR A 719 -1.44 -0.87 -20.80
C THR A 719 -2.19 -1.79 -21.77
N SER A 720 -3.52 -1.67 -21.80
CA SER A 720 -4.35 -2.32 -22.81
C SER A 720 -4.50 -1.45 -24.07
N PRO A 721 -4.80 -2.05 -25.24
CA PRO A 721 -5.05 -1.30 -26.48
C PRO A 721 -6.12 -0.22 -26.32
N GLY A 722 -7.21 -0.52 -25.60
CA GLY A 722 -8.31 0.43 -25.37
C GLY A 722 -7.94 1.61 -24.47
N THR A 723 -6.83 1.55 -23.73
CA THR A 723 -6.37 2.64 -22.85
C THR A 723 -5.18 3.38 -23.44
N ALA A 724 -4.42 2.80 -24.38
CA ALA A 724 -3.17 3.39 -24.87
C ALA A 724 -3.36 4.79 -25.49
N ASP A 725 -4.42 5.00 -26.27
CA ASP A 725 -4.75 6.32 -26.87
C ASP A 725 -5.03 7.40 -25.82
N SER A 726 -5.48 7.00 -24.62
CA SER A 726 -5.72 7.94 -23.51
C SER A 726 -4.42 8.61 -23.05
N PHE A 727 -3.27 7.97 -23.26
CA PHE A 727 -1.97 8.52 -22.88
C PHE A 727 -1.49 9.59 -23.86
N LEU A 728 -1.77 9.43 -25.15
CA LEU A 728 -1.49 10.46 -26.16
C LEU A 728 -2.35 11.71 -25.93
N LYS A 729 -3.61 11.53 -25.52
CA LYS A 729 -4.57 12.62 -25.27
C LYS A 729 -4.51 13.17 -23.84
N ALA A 730 -3.71 12.55 -22.97
CA ALA A 730 -3.63 12.83 -21.54
C ALA A 730 -4.99 12.85 -20.82
N SER A 731 -5.96 12.03 -21.24
CA SER A 731 -7.29 12.00 -20.63
C SER A 731 -7.31 11.28 -19.28
N HIS A 732 -6.29 10.47 -18.99
CA HIS A 732 -6.02 9.91 -17.67
C HIS A 732 -4.62 10.32 -17.20
N VAL A 733 -4.50 11.48 -16.55
CA VAL A 733 -3.21 12.10 -16.19
C VAL A 733 -2.32 11.15 -15.37
N THR A 734 -2.85 10.52 -14.33
CA THR A 734 -2.07 9.60 -13.47
C THR A 734 -1.50 8.40 -14.26
N LYS A 735 -2.30 7.79 -15.14
CA LYS A 735 -1.84 6.67 -15.97
C LYS A 735 -0.84 7.13 -17.03
N THR A 736 -1.07 8.29 -17.64
CA THR A 736 -0.19 8.93 -18.63
C THR A 736 1.18 9.25 -18.01
N ARG A 737 1.18 9.81 -16.80
CA ARG A 737 2.40 10.07 -16.02
C ARG A 737 3.19 8.80 -15.75
N ARG A 738 2.54 7.73 -15.28
CA ARG A 738 3.18 6.42 -15.08
C ARG A 738 3.78 5.87 -16.37
N ALA A 739 3.05 5.91 -17.48
CA ALA A 739 3.54 5.43 -18.78
C ALA A 739 4.81 6.17 -19.23
N HIS A 740 4.85 7.50 -19.06
CA HIS A 740 6.05 8.29 -19.36
C HIS A 740 7.20 8.03 -18.39
N GLN A 741 6.94 7.83 -17.09
CA GLN A 741 7.95 7.45 -16.11
C GLN A 741 8.59 6.10 -16.46
N VAL A 742 7.77 5.07 -16.72
CA VAL A 742 8.24 3.74 -17.15
C VAL A 742 9.07 3.86 -18.43
N THR A 743 8.58 4.59 -19.44
CA THR A 743 9.30 4.81 -20.70
C THR A 743 10.66 5.48 -20.46
N ALA A 744 10.73 6.52 -19.63
CA ALA A 744 11.99 7.22 -19.34
C ALA A 744 12.99 6.32 -18.61
N CYS A 745 12.54 5.52 -17.64
CA CYS A 745 13.37 4.54 -16.95
C CYS A 745 13.91 3.46 -17.91
N THR A 746 13.05 2.90 -18.76
CA THR A 746 13.44 1.89 -19.74
C THR A 746 14.45 2.44 -20.75
N LEU A 747 14.20 3.62 -21.32
CA LEU A 747 15.12 4.27 -22.26
C LEU A 747 16.46 4.62 -21.59
N TYR A 748 16.45 5.05 -20.33
CA TYR A 748 17.71 5.29 -19.61
C TYR A 748 18.52 4.00 -19.42
N ARG A 749 17.87 2.86 -19.11
CA ARG A 749 18.56 1.57 -19.00
C ARG A 749 19.18 1.12 -20.33
N LEU A 750 18.42 1.20 -21.42
CA LEU A 750 18.91 0.88 -22.77
C LEU A 750 20.07 1.80 -23.19
N LEU A 751 20.00 3.09 -22.86
CA LEU A 751 21.07 4.05 -23.09
C LEU A 751 22.33 3.72 -22.28
N SER A 752 22.15 3.32 -21.02
CA SER A 752 23.25 2.93 -20.13
C SER A 752 23.94 1.66 -20.64
N ASN A 753 23.16 0.68 -21.10
CA ASN A 753 23.69 -0.53 -21.72
C ASN A 753 24.48 -0.20 -23.01
N ALA A 754 23.92 0.64 -23.89
CA ALA A 754 24.61 1.07 -25.11
C ALA A 754 25.93 1.80 -24.82
N TYR A 755 25.99 2.59 -23.74
CA TYR A 755 27.24 3.23 -23.31
C TYR A 755 28.28 2.24 -22.77
N CYS A 756 27.85 1.21 -22.03
CA CYS A 756 28.76 0.13 -21.61
C CYS A 756 29.32 -0.61 -22.83
N GLN A 757 28.49 -0.95 -23.82
CA GLN A 757 28.95 -1.59 -25.05
C GLN A 757 29.91 -0.70 -25.85
N TYR A 758 29.67 0.61 -25.88
CA TYR A 758 30.62 1.58 -26.45
C TYR A 758 31.98 1.48 -25.76
N LYS A 759 32.03 1.43 -24.43
CA LYS A 759 33.28 1.30 -23.67
C LYS A 759 34.01 -0.01 -23.95
N ASP A 760 33.28 -1.11 -24.10
CA ASP A 760 33.86 -2.43 -24.31
C ASP A 760 34.52 -2.59 -25.70
N VAL A 761 34.11 -1.76 -26.68
CA VAL A 761 34.60 -1.80 -28.07
C VAL A 761 35.73 -0.79 -28.34
N LEU A 762 35.99 0.13 -27.42
CA LEU A 762 37.10 1.09 -27.56
C LEU A 762 38.45 0.38 -27.53
N ARG A 763 39.37 0.83 -28.40
CA ARG A 763 40.76 0.39 -28.37
C ARG A 763 41.51 1.09 -27.23
N ASP A 764 42.56 0.46 -26.71
CA ASP A 764 43.35 0.96 -25.55
C ASP A 764 43.95 2.37 -25.76
N ASP A 765 44.07 2.83 -27.00
CA ASP A 765 44.59 4.15 -27.39
C ASP A 765 43.51 5.23 -27.61
N GLU A 766 42.22 4.88 -27.57
CA GLU A 766 41.11 5.81 -27.81
C GLU A 766 40.62 6.45 -26.50
N VAL A 767 40.46 7.78 -26.50
CA VAL A 767 39.94 8.53 -25.35
C VAL A 767 38.46 8.22 -25.17
N THR A 768 38.11 7.61 -24.04
CA THR A 768 36.71 7.37 -23.68
C THR A 768 35.98 8.68 -23.43
N LEU A 769 34.90 8.95 -24.16
CA LEU A 769 34.03 10.08 -23.89
C LEU A 769 33.23 9.86 -22.59
N GLU A 770 33.08 10.92 -21.80
CA GLU A 770 32.16 10.92 -20.66
C GLU A 770 30.72 10.72 -21.13
N PHE A 771 29.86 10.18 -20.25
CA PHE A 771 28.52 9.72 -20.63
C PHE A 771 27.68 10.80 -21.33
N GLU A 772 27.74 12.04 -20.84
CA GLU A 772 27.00 13.17 -21.41
C GLU A 772 27.55 13.59 -22.77
N ASP A 773 28.88 13.68 -22.90
CA ASP A 773 29.55 14.03 -24.16
C ASP A 773 29.31 12.97 -25.24
N TRP A 774 29.37 11.69 -24.87
CA TRP A 774 29.02 10.58 -25.76
C TRP A 774 27.56 10.69 -26.25
N CYS A 775 26.61 10.97 -25.35
CA CYS A 775 25.22 11.15 -25.74
C CYS A 775 25.04 12.33 -26.71
N LEU A 776 25.77 13.43 -26.50
CA LEU A 776 25.72 14.61 -27.36
C LEU A 776 26.26 14.32 -28.76
N GLU A 777 27.41 13.65 -28.87
CA GLU A 777 27.98 13.25 -30.16
C GLU A 777 27.07 12.27 -30.90
N ARG A 778 26.59 11.21 -30.23
CA ARG A 778 25.68 10.24 -30.83
C ARG A 778 24.35 10.84 -31.28
N SER A 779 23.84 11.84 -30.56
CA SER A 779 22.64 12.59 -30.94
C SER A 779 22.83 13.44 -32.21
N LYS A 780 24.06 13.81 -32.58
CA LYS A 780 24.36 14.50 -33.84
C LYS A 780 24.41 13.52 -35.02
N GLU A 781 24.87 12.30 -34.77
CA GLU A 781 25.07 11.26 -35.80
C GLU A 781 23.78 10.54 -36.19
N SER A 782 22.95 10.19 -35.20
CA SER A 782 21.77 9.35 -35.38
C SER A 782 20.48 10.08 -34.99
N PRO A 783 19.59 10.38 -35.95
CA PRO A 783 18.28 10.97 -35.64
C PRO A 783 17.41 10.08 -34.75
N HIS A 784 17.53 8.75 -34.89
CA HIS A 784 16.81 7.80 -34.05
C HIS A 784 17.31 7.83 -32.61
N PHE A 785 18.64 7.90 -32.41
CA PHE A 785 19.24 8.11 -31.09
C PHE A 785 18.72 9.41 -30.47
N LYS A 786 18.77 10.53 -31.20
CA LYS A 786 18.32 11.84 -30.73
C LYS A 786 16.85 11.83 -30.32
N PHE A 787 15.97 11.23 -31.13
CA PHE A 787 14.55 11.10 -30.80
C PHE A 787 14.34 10.38 -29.46
N CYS A 788 14.98 9.22 -29.27
CA CYS A 788 14.85 8.44 -28.04
C CYS A 788 15.51 9.14 -26.84
N TYR A 789 16.64 9.81 -27.05
CA TYR A 789 17.33 10.60 -26.04
C TYR A 789 16.51 11.79 -25.56
N GLN A 790 15.93 12.56 -26.49
CA GLN A 790 14.99 13.63 -26.17
C GLN A 790 13.73 13.09 -25.49
N LYS A 791 13.21 11.93 -25.90
CA LYS A 791 12.02 11.36 -25.26
C LYS A 791 12.26 11.01 -23.79
N ARG A 792 13.46 10.53 -23.47
CA ARG A 792 13.90 10.23 -22.10
C ARG A 792 13.92 11.47 -21.21
N THR A 793 14.27 12.64 -21.74
CA THR A 793 14.35 13.91 -20.98
C THR A 793 13.01 14.64 -20.89
N GLN A 794 12.07 14.36 -21.80
CA GLN A 794 10.75 14.96 -21.87
C GLN A 794 9.71 14.30 -20.95
N LYS A 795 9.95 14.37 -19.65
CA LYS A 795 8.93 14.19 -18.62
C LYS A 795 8.56 15.58 -18.09
N PRO A 796 7.27 15.90 -17.87
CA PRO A 796 6.92 17.07 -17.09
C PRO A 796 7.54 16.89 -15.71
N THR A 797 8.62 17.63 -15.44
CA THR A 797 9.09 17.78 -14.07
C THR A 797 7.98 18.53 -13.34
N GLU A 798 7.34 17.87 -12.36
CA GLU A 798 6.42 18.55 -11.46
C GLU A 798 7.24 19.51 -10.57
N HIS A 799 7.61 20.66 -11.13
CA HIS A 799 8.21 21.74 -10.37
C HIS A 799 7.16 22.45 -9.55
N SER A 800 6.96 21.90 -8.36
CA SER A 800 6.48 22.68 -7.22
C SER A 800 7.31 22.34 -5.97
N LEU A 801 8.63 22.42 -6.08
CA LEU A 801 9.57 22.08 -5.01
C LEU A 801 9.84 23.21 -4.01
N ARG A 802 8.94 24.18 -3.87
CA ARG A 802 8.91 25.07 -2.70
C ARG A 802 7.58 25.10 -1.95
N GLY A 803 6.60 24.28 -2.35
CA GLY A 803 5.36 24.09 -1.56
C GLY A 803 4.39 25.28 -1.50
N ASN A 804 4.70 26.43 -2.11
CA ASN A 804 3.91 27.65 -1.91
C ASN A 804 2.56 27.68 -2.66
N PHE A 805 2.33 26.80 -3.64
CA PHE A 805 1.12 26.82 -4.48
C PHE A 805 0.56 25.42 -4.76
N VAL A 806 0.75 24.48 -3.83
CA VAL A 806 0.21 23.12 -3.89
C VAL A 806 -0.54 22.81 -2.61
N VAL A 807 -1.55 21.97 -2.70
CA VAL A 807 -2.36 21.54 -1.56
C VAL A 807 -1.86 20.19 -1.08
N ASN A 808 -1.58 20.08 0.23
CA ASN A 808 -1.29 18.80 0.84
C ASN A 808 -2.55 18.26 1.54
N LYS A 809 -3.13 17.14 1.10
CA LYS A 809 -4.33 16.58 1.75
C LYS A 809 -4.04 15.57 2.86
N THR A 810 -2.79 15.09 2.98
CA THR A 810 -2.42 14.03 3.92
C THR A 810 -1.10 14.35 4.61
N GLU A 811 -0.77 13.66 5.69
CA GLU A 811 0.55 13.77 6.33
C GLU A 811 1.65 13.00 5.58
N LYS A 812 1.31 12.34 4.45
CA LYS A 812 2.27 11.52 3.71
C LYS A 812 3.29 12.40 2.99
N LYS A 813 4.55 11.97 3.02
CA LYS A 813 5.61 12.64 2.25
C LYS A 813 5.28 12.68 0.76
N PHE A 814 5.65 13.78 0.12
CA PHE A 814 5.53 13.95 -1.33
C PHE A 814 4.11 13.68 -1.89
N SER A 815 3.07 14.10 -1.16
CA SER A 815 1.67 13.89 -1.54
C SER A 815 0.93 15.19 -1.92
N CYS A 816 1.67 16.28 -2.11
CA CYS A 816 1.10 17.56 -2.52
C CYS A 816 0.59 17.50 -3.97
N MET A 817 -0.52 18.19 -4.25
CA MET A 817 -1.13 18.25 -5.58
C MET A 817 -1.46 19.69 -5.98
N ALA A 818 -1.68 19.94 -7.26
CA ALA A 818 -2.06 21.27 -7.74
C ALA A 818 -3.40 21.74 -7.14
N ILE A 819 -3.58 23.05 -6.98
CA ILE A 819 -4.78 23.64 -6.37
C ILE A 819 -6.06 23.29 -7.15
N ASP A 820 -6.01 23.34 -8.49
CA ASP A 820 -7.11 22.95 -9.38
C ASP A 820 -7.41 21.45 -9.31
N GLN A 821 -6.39 20.60 -9.13
CA GLN A 821 -6.59 19.18 -8.88
C GLN A 821 -7.26 18.91 -7.53
N ALA A 822 -6.84 19.63 -6.48
CA ALA A 822 -7.45 19.52 -5.16
C ALA A 822 -8.92 19.98 -5.17
N HIS A 823 -9.23 20.98 -5.99
CA HIS A 823 -10.58 21.48 -6.24
C HIS A 823 -11.46 20.44 -6.96
N GLU A 824 -10.97 19.80 -8.02
CA GLU A 824 -11.75 18.77 -8.71
C GLU A 824 -12.08 17.59 -7.78
N GLN A 825 -11.16 17.21 -6.89
CA GLN A 825 -11.46 16.23 -5.86
C GLN A 825 -12.53 16.70 -4.87
N ASN A 826 -12.54 17.98 -4.48
CA ASN A 826 -13.59 18.53 -3.61
C ASN A 826 -14.95 18.55 -4.31
N ASN A 827 -14.98 18.87 -5.60
CA ASN A 827 -16.18 18.77 -6.43
C ASN A 827 -16.67 17.31 -6.49
N ALA A 828 -15.77 16.35 -6.69
CA ALA A 828 -16.09 14.92 -6.72
C ALA A 828 -16.72 14.40 -5.42
N CYS A 829 -16.33 14.93 -4.25
CA CYS A 829 -16.92 14.54 -2.96
C CYS A 829 -18.41 14.94 -2.83
N VAL A 830 -18.87 15.96 -3.56
CA VAL A 830 -20.28 16.42 -3.53
C VAL A 830 -21.12 15.75 -4.62
N LYS A 831 -20.48 15.37 -5.74
CA LYS A 831 -21.07 14.56 -6.82
C LYS A 831 -21.36 13.15 -6.29
N ALA A 832 -22.48 12.58 -6.73
CA ALA A 832 -22.86 11.20 -6.40
C ALA A 832 -22.73 10.29 -7.63
N ASP A 833 -22.40 9.03 -7.41
CA ASP A 833 -22.24 7.99 -8.44
C ASP A 833 -23.56 7.67 -9.16
N GLY A 834 -24.69 7.97 -8.52
CA GLY A 834 -26.04 7.75 -9.07
C GLY A 834 -26.52 8.76 -10.12
N GLY A 835 -25.68 9.73 -10.52
CA GLY A 835 -26.07 10.83 -11.43
C GLY A 835 -26.95 11.90 -10.76
N ALA A 836 -27.48 12.85 -11.56
CA ALA A 836 -28.34 13.95 -11.09
C ALA A 836 -29.85 13.70 -11.32
N VAL A 837 -30.23 12.46 -11.65
CA VAL A 837 -31.61 12.08 -12.00
C VAL A 837 -32.58 12.46 -10.88
N GLY A 838 -33.57 13.31 -11.20
CA GLY A 838 -34.57 13.81 -10.24
C GLY A 838 -34.08 14.90 -9.26
N LEU A 839 -32.80 15.28 -9.29
CA LEU A 839 -32.24 16.36 -8.46
C LEU A 839 -32.55 17.73 -9.03
N THR A 840 -32.24 17.93 -10.30
CA THR A 840 -32.43 19.17 -11.09
C THR A 840 -33.91 19.51 -11.29
N GLU A 841 -34.79 18.51 -11.36
CA GLU A 841 -36.23 18.67 -11.55
C GLU A 841 -36.96 19.18 -10.30
N ASN A 842 -36.34 19.07 -9.12
CA ASN A 842 -36.90 19.53 -7.85
C ASN A 842 -36.09 20.70 -7.30
N PRO A 843 -36.57 21.96 -7.43
CA PRO A 843 -35.85 23.14 -6.98
C PRO A 843 -35.47 23.11 -5.48
N GLY A 844 -36.30 22.49 -4.64
CA GLY A 844 -36.02 22.34 -3.22
C GLY A 844 -34.91 21.32 -2.94
N ALA A 845 -34.88 20.21 -3.69
CA ALA A 845 -33.82 19.21 -3.59
C ALA A 845 -32.49 19.74 -4.15
N LEU A 846 -32.53 20.42 -5.29
CA LEU A 846 -31.37 21.09 -5.89
C LEU A 846 -30.78 22.13 -4.94
N ARG A 847 -31.61 23.00 -4.36
CA ARG A 847 -31.16 23.98 -3.36
C ARG A 847 -30.53 23.30 -2.14
N ARG A 848 -31.18 22.26 -1.60
CA ARG A 848 -30.62 21.49 -0.48
C ARG A 848 -29.27 20.92 -0.84
N TRP A 849 -29.10 20.36 -2.03
CA TRP A 849 -27.82 19.84 -2.48
C TRP A 849 -26.75 20.92 -2.65
N MET A 850 -27.07 22.06 -3.27
CA MET A 850 -26.13 23.16 -3.48
C MET A 850 -25.62 23.78 -2.17
N VAL A 851 -26.48 23.88 -1.15
CA VAL A 851 -26.13 24.49 0.15
C VAL A 851 -25.58 23.45 1.14
N ALA A 852 -26.27 22.32 1.31
CA ALA A 852 -25.89 21.29 2.28
C ALA A 852 -24.80 20.35 1.77
N GLY A 853 -24.65 20.20 0.45
CA GLY A 853 -23.73 19.24 -0.16
C GLY A 853 -22.29 19.37 0.35
N PRO A 854 -21.69 20.57 0.36
CA PRO A 854 -20.36 20.78 0.94
C PRO A 854 -20.27 20.41 2.42
N GLU A 855 -21.27 20.75 3.23
CA GLU A 855 -21.32 20.44 4.66
C GLU A 855 -21.48 18.93 4.93
N MET A 856 -22.26 18.23 4.09
CA MET A 856 -22.42 16.79 4.16
C MET A 856 -21.12 16.07 3.76
N ALA A 857 -20.40 16.57 2.75
CA ALA A 857 -19.08 16.05 2.38
C ALA A 857 -18.04 16.27 3.49
N ARG A 858 -18.05 17.45 4.14
CA ARG A 858 -17.24 17.72 5.34
C ARG A 858 -17.53 16.70 6.44
N LEU A 859 -18.81 16.44 6.72
CA LEU A 859 -19.23 15.51 7.77
C LEU A 859 -18.76 14.07 7.52
N VAL A 860 -18.83 13.60 6.26
CA VAL A 860 -18.29 12.28 5.87
C VAL A 860 -16.79 12.23 6.12
N ASN A 861 -16.04 13.22 5.64
CA ASN A 861 -14.59 13.29 5.82
C ASN A 861 -14.18 13.36 7.31
N GLU A 862 -14.94 14.07 8.16
CA GLU A 862 -14.70 14.12 9.61
C GLU A 862 -14.75 12.73 10.25
N PHE A 863 -15.75 11.93 9.91
CA PHE A 863 -15.89 10.59 10.47
C PHE A 863 -14.80 9.62 9.96
N GLU A 864 -14.46 9.71 8.68
CA GLU A 864 -13.39 8.91 8.08
C GLU A 864 -12.04 9.16 8.79
N ASN A 865 -11.70 10.43 9.05
CA ASN A 865 -10.49 10.81 9.78
C ASN A 865 -10.46 10.29 11.24
N VAL A 866 -11.62 10.24 11.92
CA VAL A 866 -11.71 9.67 13.27
C VAL A 866 -11.44 8.16 13.26
N THR A 867 -11.83 7.47 12.19
CA THR A 867 -11.71 6.01 12.06
C THR A 867 -10.28 5.57 11.70
N GLU A 868 -9.55 6.36 10.89
CA GLU A 868 -8.15 6.09 10.55
C GLU A 868 -7.21 6.09 11.76
N CYS A 869 -7.57 6.79 12.85
CA CYS A 869 -6.81 6.80 14.10
C CYS A 869 -6.82 5.43 14.84
N PHE A 870 -7.84 4.59 14.63
CA PHE A 870 -7.99 3.30 15.32
C PHE A 870 -7.41 2.11 14.56
N VAL A 871 -7.28 2.22 13.22
CA VAL A 871 -6.74 1.14 12.37
C VAL A 871 -5.19 1.13 12.39
N ASN A 872 -4.56 2.27 12.66
CA ASN A 872 -3.10 2.43 12.66
C ASN A 872 -2.50 2.52 14.07
N THR A 873 -2.74 1.53 14.93
CA THR A 873 -1.97 1.34 16.18
C THR A 873 -0.52 0.90 15.93
N ASN A 874 -0.20 0.51 14.69
CA ASN A 874 1.18 0.44 14.20
C ASN A 874 1.55 1.81 13.62
N ALA A 875 2.54 2.48 14.22
CA ALA A 875 3.12 3.78 13.85
C ALA A 875 2.59 4.43 12.55
N SER A 876 2.06 5.66 12.65
CA SER A 876 1.66 6.54 11.54
C SER A 876 2.46 6.26 10.28
N ASN A 877 1.88 5.55 9.31
CA ASN A 877 2.58 5.24 8.08
C ASN A 877 2.64 6.51 7.21
N LYS A 878 3.59 7.40 7.53
CA LYS A 878 3.89 8.65 6.79
C LYS A 878 4.45 8.37 5.38
N LEU A 879 4.63 7.09 5.03
CA LEU A 879 5.09 6.68 3.71
C LEU A 879 4.05 7.01 2.65
N HIS A 880 4.55 7.43 1.50
CA HIS A 880 3.75 7.63 0.31
C HIS A 880 3.16 6.29 -0.17
N HIS A 881 1.97 6.30 -0.77
CA HIS A 881 1.27 5.08 -1.18
C HIS A 881 2.08 4.24 -2.19
N GLU A 882 2.89 4.91 -3.00
CA GLU A 882 3.80 4.24 -3.92
C GLU A 882 4.95 3.50 -3.22
N GLN A 883 5.33 3.83 -1.98
CA GLN A 883 6.39 3.13 -1.23
C GLN A 883 6.00 1.71 -0.77
N THR A 884 4.77 1.28 -1.08
CA THR A 884 4.32 -0.09 -0.83
C THR A 884 5.05 -1.08 -1.74
N LEU A 885 5.40 -2.24 -1.19
CA LEU A 885 6.12 -3.29 -1.93
C LEU A 885 5.37 -3.71 -3.21
N SER A 886 4.04 -3.83 -3.15
CA SER A 886 3.21 -4.20 -4.30
C SER A 886 3.28 -3.17 -5.44
N PHE A 887 3.28 -1.88 -5.11
CA PHE A 887 3.40 -0.82 -6.11
C PHE A 887 4.80 -0.82 -6.72
N GLN A 888 5.85 -0.92 -5.89
CA GLN A 888 7.23 -0.97 -6.35
C GLN A 888 7.50 -2.16 -7.27
N GLU A 889 6.99 -3.36 -6.95
CA GLU A 889 7.06 -4.53 -7.83
C GLU A 889 6.30 -4.34 -9.13
N SER A 890 5.09 -3.78 -9.08
CA SER A 890 4.32 -3.50 -10.30
C SER A 890 5.05 -2.51 -11.21
N PHE A 891 5.63 -1.44 -10.65
CA PHE A 891 6.42 -0.48 -11.41
C PHE A 891 7.70 -1.09 -11.99
N ARG A 892 8.39 -1.96 -11.23
CA ARG A 892 9.57 -2.70 -11.71
C ARG A 892 9.22 -3.61 -12.88
N ASN A 893 8.14 -4.38 -12.76
CA ASN A 893 7.68 -5.31 -13.79
C ASN A 893 7.36 -4.57 -15.10
N ASP A 894 6.71 -3.41 -15.03
CA ASP A 894 6.45 -2.58 -16.20
C ASP A 894 7.75 -2.14 -16.89
N ILE A 895 8.77 -1.72 -16.12
CA ILE A 895 10.07 -1.30 -16.66
C ILE A 895 10.80 -2.47 -17.31
N VAL A 896 10.84 -3.63 -16.65
CA VAL A 896 11.51 -4.83 -17.18
C VAL A 896 10.80 -5.33 -18.44
N SER A 897 9.48 -5.46 -18.40
CA SER A 897 8.74 -5.92 -19.58
C SER A 897 8.86 -4.97 -20.77
N LEU A 898 8.85 -3.65 -20.53
CA LEU A 898 9.09 -2.68 -21.61
C LEU A 898 10.54 -2.69 -22.10
N TYR A 899 11.50 -2.93 -21.22
CA TYR A 899 12.90 -3.12 -21.59
C TYR A 899 13.04 -4.30 -22.53
N ASP A 900 12.55 -5.47 -22.14
CA ASP A 900 12.65 -6.71 -22.92
C ASP A 900 12.02 -6.53 -24.30
N VAL A 901 10.82 -5.93 -24.38
CA VAL A 901 10.14 -5.67 -25.66
C VAL A 901 10.94 -4.73 -26.57
N ILE A 902 11.53 -3.65 -26.04
CA ILE A 902 12.30 -2.71 -26.86
C ILE A 902 13.66 -3.30 -27.25
N ASP A 903 14.29 -4.08 -26.36
CA ASP A 903 15.57 -4.75 -26.60
C ASP A 903 15.42 -5.88 -27.65
N ASP A 904 14.33 -6.66 -27.59
CA ASP A 904 13.95 -7.65 -28.60
C ASP A 904 13.71 -7.02 -29.97
N LEU A 905 13.19 -5.79 -30.01
CA LEU A 905 13.06 -5.01 -31.23
C LEU A 905 14.38 -4.37 -31.66
N GLY A 906 15.46 -4.52 -30.89
CA GLY A 906 16.75 -3.88 -31.11
C GLY A 906 16.87 -2.53 -30.38
N ASN A 907 17.88 -2.43 -29.53
CA ASN A 907 18.17 -1.24 -28.71
C ASN A 907 18.32 0.02 -29.59
N PRO A 908 17.46 1.03 -29.42
CA PRO A 908 17.44 2.22 -30.28
C PRO A 908 18.70 3.10 -30.17
N PHE A 909 19.49 2.94 -29.10
CA PHE A 909 20.73 3.70 -28.89
C PHE A 909 21.96 3.09 -29.58
N LEU A 910 21.83 1.86 -30.09
CA LEU A 910 22.86 1.21 -30.93
C LEU A 910 22.65 1.50 -32.43
N GLU A 911 21.56 2.17 -32.80
CA GLU A 911 21.27 2.52 -34.19
C GLU A 911 22.28 3.54 -34.75
N THR A 912 23.03 3.13 -35.77
CA THR A 912 24.07 3.93 -36.43
C THR A 912 23.62 4.56 -37.75
N SER A 913 22.45 4.18 -38.28
CA SER A 913 21.95 4.78 -39.53
C SER A 913 21.48 6.22 -39.33
N LYS A 914 21.38 6.94 -40.46
CA LYS A 914 20.76 8.27 -40.52
C LYS A 914 19.24 8.22 -40.66
N ASP A 915 18.66 7.03 -40.50
CA ASP A 915 17.22 6.82 -40.60
C ASP A 915 16.56 7.09 -39.25
N LEU A 916 15.29 7.48 -39.29
CA LEU A 916 14.42 7.51 -38.11
C LEU A 916 13.38 6.40 -38.28
N LEU A 917 13.32 5.51 -37.30
CA LEU A 917 12.48 4.32 -37.34
C LEU A 917 11.26 4.46 -36.43
N VAL A 918 10.12 3.94 -36.87
CA VAL A 918 8.96 3.67 -36.00
C VAL A 918 9.32 2.50 -35.07
N LEU A 919 9.10 2.65 -33.76
CA LEU A 919 9.65 1.77 -32.73
C LEU A 919 9.24 0.29 -32.89
N ASP A 920 7.97 0.02 -33.16
CA ASP A 920 7.39 -1.32 -33.21
C ASP A 920 7.58 -2.03 -34.57
N SER A 921 7.49 -1.26 -35.65
CA SER A 921 7.39 -1.76 -37.02
C SER A 921 8.67 -1.60 -37.83
N LYS A 922 9.63 -0.81 -37.32
CA LYS A 922 10.90 -0.46 -37.98
C LYS A 922 10.71 0.14 -39.37
N ASN A 923 9.56 0.76 -39.60
CA ASN A 923 9.31 1.54 -40.81
C ASN A 923 10.20 2.79 -40.78
N ILE A 924 10.83 3.11 -41.91
CA ILE A 924 11.64 4.32 -42.05
C ILE A 924 10.71 5.50 -42.32
N VAL A 925 10.78 6.55 -41.50
CA VAL A 925 9.97 7.75 -41.69
C VAL A 925 10.58 8.70 -42.70
N ASP A 926 9.74 9.56 -43.27
CA ASP A 926 10.15 10.55 -44.26
C ASP A 926 11.21 11.53 -43.70
N ILE A 927 12.15 11.93 -44.55
CA ILE A 927 13.26 12.82 -44.17
C ILE A 927 12.81 14.18 -43.64
N SER A 928 11.59 14.63 -43.98
CA SER A 928 11.00 15.83 -43.41
C SER A 928 10.69 15.70 -41.91
N VAL A 929 10.34 14.50 -41.43
CA VAL A 929 10.14 14.21 -40.01
C VAL A 929 11.48 14.23 -39.28
N VAL A 930 12.53 13.67 -39.91
CA VAL A 930 13.92 13.73 -39.40
C VAL A 930 14.37 15.17 -39.19
N LYS A 931 14.13 16.06 -40.16
CA LYS A 931 14.43 17.50 -40.05
C LYS A 931 13.69 18.14 -38.89
N THR A 932 12.42 17.79 -38.69
CA THR A 932 11.61 18.30 -37.57
C THR A 932 12.19 17.86 -36.22
N VAL A 933 12.45 16.58 -36.01
CA VAL A 933 13.06 16.07 -34.75
C VAL A 933 14.38 16.78 -34.44
N ASN A 934 15.18 17.07 -35.47
CA ASN A 934 16.45 17.74 -35.29
C ASN A 934 16.35 19.21 -34.85
N THR A 935 15.27 19.90 -35.19
CA THR A 935 15.15 21.37 -35.08
C THR A 935 14.02 21.84 -34.16
N ILE A 936 13.13 20.96 -33.71
CA ILE A 936 11.91 21.32 -32.97
C ILE A 936 12.20 22.05 -31.65
N GLU A 937 13.25 21.66 -30.94
CA GLU A 937 13.64 22.25 -29.66
C GLU A 937 14.17 23.67 -29.84
N SER A 938 15.13 23.86 -30.76
CA SER A 938 15.66 25.19 -31.08
C SER A 938 14.58 26.13 -31.64
N LEU A 939 13.69 25.61 -32.49
CA LEU A 939 12.55 26.37 -33.02
C LEU A 939 11.60 26.80 -31.90
N GLY A 940 11.29 25.91 -30.95
CA GLY A 940 10.44 26.22 -29.81
C GLY A 940 11.06 27.30 -28.92
N GLN A 941 12.36 27.20 -28.64
CA GLN A 941 13.10 28.19 -27.85
C GLN A 941 13.10 29.57 -28.54
N GLU A 942 13.45 29.63 -29.84
CA GLU A 942 13.44 30.87 -30.61
C GLU A 942 12.04 31.51 -30.64
N GLN A 943 10.98 30.70 -30.83
CA GLN A 943 9.61 31.18 -30.82
C GLN A 943 9.18 31.70 -29.44
N PHE A 944 9.60 31.05 -28.35
CA PHE A 944 9.31 31.49 -26.99
C PHE A 944 10.02 32.81 -26.65
N GLU A 945 11.31 32.92 -26.98
CA GLU A 945 12.10 34.14 -26.79
C GLU A 945 11.52 35.29 -27.60
N LYS A 946 11.19 35.04 -28.87
CA LYS A 946 10.53 36.00 -29.75
C LYS A 946 9.18 36.45 -29.19
N TYR A 947 8.34 35.51 -28.76
CA TYR A 947 7.03 35.81 -28.16
C TYR A 947 7.19 36.71 -26.92
N THR A 948 8.10 36.33 -26.02
CA THR A 948 8.38 37.08 -24.78
C THR A 948 8.85 38.48 -25.10
N LYS A 949 9.81 38.62 -26.02
CA LYS A 949 10.35 39.91 -26.43
C LYS A 949 9.29 40.79 -27.11
N GLU A 950 8.65 40.32 -28.17
CA GLU A 950 7.73 41.13 -28.98
C GLU A 950 6.44 41.50 -28.24
N ARG A 951 5.93 40.64 -27.35
CA ARG A 951 4.61 40.83 -26.71
C ARG A 951 4.67 41.25 -25.25
N LEU A 952 5.66 40.79 -24.48
CA LEU A 952 5.74 41.08 -23.05
C LEU A 952 6.71 42.23 -22.73
N VAL A 953 7.86 42.27 -23.42
CA VAL A 953 8.92 43.26 -23.21
C VAL A 953 8.73 44.50 -24.09
N ASP A 954 8.94 44.35 -25.41
CA ASP A 954 8.92 45.45 -26.38
C ASP A 954 7.49 45.89 -26.72
N ARG A 955 6.50 45.00 -26.54
CA ARG A 955 5.06 45.23 -26.80
C ARG A 955 4.77 45.76 -28.21
N THR A 956 5.58 45.38 -29.19
CA THR A 956 5.40 45.71 -30.60
C THR A 956 4.27 44.91 -31.26
N THR A 957 3.89 43.78 -30.66
CA THR A 957 2.78 42.91 -31.09
C THR A 957 1.79 42.72 -29.94
N SER A 958 0.49 42.71 -30.23
CA SER A 958 -0.54 42.55 -29.20
C SER A 958 -0.52 41.12 -28.63
N VAL A 959 -0.74 40.98 -27.32
CA VAL A 959 -0.92 39.67 -26.68
C VAL A 959 -2.20 38.98 -27.19
N PHE A 960 -3.20 39.75 -27.64
CA PHE A 960 -4.46 39.25 -28.19
C PHE A 960 -4.33 38.72 -29.64
N ASP A 961 -3.24 39.06 -30.34
CA ASP A 961 -3.00 38.58 -31.70
C ASP A 961 -2.84 37.06 -31.71
N THR A 962 -3.44 36.40 -32.70
CA THR A 962 -3.41 34.93 -32.81
C THR A 962 -1.97 34.40 -32.95
N ILE A 963 -1.62 33.41 -32.11
CA ILE A 963 -0.37 32.65 -32.26
C ILE A 963 -0.57 31.61 -33.38
N LYS A 964 0.29 31.64 -34.39
CA LYS A 964 0.22 30.70 -35.52
C LYS A 964 0.61 29.29 -35.05
N ARG A 965 -0.25 28.30 -35.34
CA ARG A 965 0.06 26.89 -35.08
C ARG A 965 1.14 26.37 -36.03
N ASN A 966 2.19 25.79 -35.47
CA ASN A 966 3.22 25.10 -36.24
C ASN A 966 2.64 23.84 -36.92
N LYS A 967 2.80 23.72 -38.24
CA LYS A 967 2.39 22.54 -39.03
C LYS A 967 3.63 21.72 -39.40
N LEU A 968 4.34 21.23 -38.39
CA LEU A 968 5.57 20.46 -38.58
C LEU A 968 5.23 19.02 -39.02
N PRO A 969 5.98 18.44 -39.98
CA PRO A 969 5.89 17.02 -40.28
C PRO A 969 6.30 16.17 -39.07
N LEU A 970 5.37 15.35 -38.57
CA LEU A 970 5.56 14.41 -37.47
C LEU A 970 5.24 12.99 -37.95
N PHE A 971 5.43 11.98 -37.09
CA PHE A 971 5.12 10.57 -37.40
C PHE A 971 3.69 10.38 -37.96
N GLN A 972 2.69 11.00 -37.34
CA GLN A 972 1.28 10.97 -37.79
C GLN A 972 1.01 11.79 -39.06
N THR A 973 1.75 12.88 -39.27
CA THR A 973 1.50 13.84 -40.36
C THR A 973 2.74 13.97 -41.25
N PRO A 974 3.14 12.92 -41.98
CA PRO A 974 4.14 13.07 -43.02
C PRO A 974 3.61 14.03 -44.09
N PRO A 975 4.48 14.78 -44.80
CA PRO A 975 4.02 15.77 -45.77
C PRO A 975 3.05 15.11 -46.75
N PRO A 976 1.92 15.76 -47.09
CA PRO A 976 1.08 15.26 -48.16
C PRO A 976 1.98 15.11 -49.39
N ALA A 977 2.03 13.90 -49.94
CA ALA A 977 2.68 13.68 -51.22
C ALA A 977 2.13 14.76 -52.17
N LYS A 978 3.01 15.49 -52.88
CA LYS A 978 2.60 16.35 -53.99
C LYS A 978 1.83 15.50 -54.99
N LYS A 979 0.52 15.37 -54.78
CA LYS A 979 -0.47 14.86 -55.70
C LYS A 979 -1.26 16.09 -56.10
N THR A 980 -0.83 16.74 -57.17
CA THR A 980 -1.81 17.35 -58.07
C THR A 980 -2.74 16.21 -58.46
N SER A 981 -4.02 16.32 -58.06
CA SER A 981 -4.98 15.24 -58.28
C SER A 981 -5.06 14.92 -59.78
N THR A 982 -5.39 13.68 -60.15
CA THR A 982 -5.70 13.31 -61.54
C THR A 982 -6.74 14.26 -62.16
N THR A 983 -7.58 14.88 -61.33
CA THR A 983 -8.54 15.92 -61.67
C THR A 983 -7.86 17.25 -62.03
N ASP A 984 -6.93 17.75 -61.21
CA ASP A 984 -6.17 18.99 -61.48
C ASP A 984 -5.33 18.87 -62.76
N HIS A 985 -4.76 17.69 -63.00
CA HIS A 985 -3.99 17.41 -64.20
C HIS A 985 -4.85 17.37 -65.46
N LYS A 986 -6.05 16.77 -65.41
CA LYS A 986 -7.01 16.81 -66.51
C LYS A 986 -7.45 18.26 -66.79
N LEU A 987 -7.64 19.05 -65.75
CA LEU A 987 -8.05 20.45 -65.84
C LEU A 987 -6.94 21.34 -66.45
N MET A 988 -5.68 21.10 -66.10
CA MET A 988 -4.52 21.75 -66.75
C MET A 988 -4.38 21.36 -68.22
N ALA A 989 -4.54 20.08 -68.56
CA ALA A 989 -4.51 19.61 -69.94
C ALA A 989 -5.64 20.22 -70.80
N LEU A 990 -6.86 20.31 -70.25
CA LEU A 990 -7.99 21.00 -70.86
C LEU A 990 -7.71 22.49 -71.08
N LYS A 991 -7.16 23.21 -70.09
CA LYS A 991 -6.77 24.61 -70.24
C LYS A 991 -5.71 24.81 -71.33
N SER A 992 -4.73 23.91 -71.42
CA SER A 992 -3.71 23.93 -72.46
C SER A 992 -4.30 23.67 -73.85
N ASN A 993 -5.21 22.69 -73.97
CA ASN A 993 -5.92 22.38 -75.21
C ASN A 993 -6.79 23.56 -75.68
N CYS A 994 -7.54 24.19 -74.78
CA CYS A 994 -8.32 25.38 -75.09
C CYS A 994 -7.43 26.54 -75.55
N SER A 995 -6.26 26.74 -74.93
CA SER A 995 -5.29 27.77 -75.32
C SER A 995 -4.66 27.49 -76.70
N LEU A 996 -4.30 26.24 -77.00
CA LEU A 996 -3.79 25.85 -78.31
C LEU A 996 -4.86 26.03 -79.40
N PHE A 997 -6.08 25.56 -79.16
CA PHE A 997 -7.21 25.71 -80.08
C PHE A 997 -7.55 27.19 -80.33
N SER A 998 -7.56 28.02 -79.28
CA SER A 998 -7.82 29.47 -79.41
C SER A 998 -6.77 30.17 -80.27
N ARG A 999 -5.48 29.85 -80.06
CA ARG A 999 -4.39 30.39 -80.89
C ARG A 999 -4.48 29.92 -82.33
N LEU A 1000 -4.85 28.66 -82.55
CA LEU A 1000 -5.01 28.09 -83.89
C LEU A 1000 -6.20 28.70 -84.63
N TYR A 1001 -7.33 28.89 -83.94
CA TYR A 1001 -8.52 29.55 -84.50
C TYR A 1001 -8.19 30.98 -84.98
N ILE A 1002 -7.46 31.76 -84.18
CA ILE A 1002 -7.01 33.10 -84.55
C ILE A 1002 -6.03 33.05 -85.75
N ALA A 1003 -5.12 32.06 -85.77
CA ALA A 1003 -4.19 31.88 -86.89
C ALA A 1003 -4.92 31.50 -88.20
N CYS A 1004 -5.93 30.61 -88.13
CA CYS A 1004 -6.74 30.21 -89.28
C CYS A 1004 -7.54 31.37 -89.86
N GLN A 1005 -7.96 32.36 -89.06
CA GLN A 1005 -8.62 33.58 -89.56
C GLN A 1005 -7.72 34.48 -90.41
N SER A 1006 -6.41 34.36 -90.29
CA SER A 1006 -5.44 35.23 -91.00
C SER A 1006 -4.63 34.53 -92.09
N ARG A 1007 -4.60 33.18 -92.11
CA ARG A 1007 -3.66 32.41 -92.96
C ARG A 1007 -4.25 31.19 -93.68
N ASP A 1008 -5.58 31.01 -93.66
CA ASP A 1008 -6.27 29.92 -94.39
C ASP A 1008 -5.70 28.51 -94.08
N GLY A 1009 -5.51 28.21 -92.79
CA GLY A 1009 -4.89 26.95 -92.34
C GLY A 1009 -5.82 25.74 -92.44
N ASN A 1010 -5.33 24.63 -93.02
CA ASN A 1010 -6.07 23.38 -93.16
C ASN A 1010 -6.20 22.62 -91.82
N LEU A 1011 -7.41 22.66 -91.24
CA LEU A 1011 -7.70 22.01 -89.96
C LEU A 1011 -7.67 20.47 -90.03
N ASP A 1012 -8.01 19.87 -91.16
CA ASP A 1012 -8.04 18.40 -91.31
C ASP A 1012 -6.63 17.81 -91.26
N ASP A 1013 -5.66 18.48 -91.88
CA ASP A 1013 -4.26 18.06 -91.83
C ASP A 1013 -3.65 18.27 -90.44
N PHE A 1014 -4.02 19.37 -89.76
CA PHE A 1014 -3.62 19.59 -88.37
C PHE A 1014 -4.16 18.48 -87.45
N PHE A 1015 -5.46 18.17 -87.49
CA PHE A 1015 -6.03 17.13 -86.62
C PHE A 1015 -5.62 15.69 -86.99
N ARG A 1016 -4.94 15.48 -88.12
CA ARG A 1016 -4.33 14.18 -88.47
C ARG A 1016 -3.14 13.82 -87.58
N HIS A 1017 -2.52 14.80 -86.92
CA HIS A 1017 -1.32 14.63 -86.10
C HIS A 1017 -1.56 14.96 -84.62
N GLU A 1018 -0.80 14.33 -83.72
CA GLU A 1018 -0.83 14.62 -82.28
C GLU A 1018 -0.03 15.90 -81.97
N ASN A 1019 -0.67 17.07 -82.08
CA ASN A 1019 -0.01 18.39 -81.96
C ASN A 1019 0.30 18.85 -80.52
N HIS A 1020 0.43 17.91 -79.59
CA HIS A 1020 0.86 18.20 -78.22
C HIS A 1020 2.38 18.14 -78.11
N ALA A 1021 2.97 18.95 -77.23
CA ALA A 1021 4.40 18.86 -76.90
C ALA A 1021 4.80 17.45 -76.39
N PHE A 1022 3.81 16.68 -75.91
CA PHE A 1022 3.95 15.29 -75.52
C PHE A 1022 2.83 14.47 -76.20
N PRO A 1023 3.14 13.62 -77.21
CA PRO A 1023 2.14 12.87 -77.97
C PRO A 1023 1.30 11.97 -77.06
N PRO A 1024 -0.04 12.12 -77.01
CA PRO A 1024 -0.90 11.32 -76.14
C PRO A 1024 -0.81 9.82 -76.38
N SER A 1025 -0.46 9.36 -77.59
CA SER A 1025 -0.22 7.94 -77.89
C SER A 1025 0.94 7.34 -77.08
N LEU A 1026 1.98 8.12 -76.78
CA LEU A 1026 3.21 7.68 -76.13
C LEU A 1026 3.39 8.25 -74.71
N SER A 1027 2.70 9.34 -74.40
CA SER A 1027 2.89 10.12 -73.18
C SER A 1027 1.57 10.46 -72.49
N GLN A 1028 1.60 10.45 -71.17
CA GLN A 1028 0.58 11.02 -70.31
C GLN A 1028 1.24 12.13 -69.48
N ASN A 1029 1.03 13.39 -69.90
CA ASN A 1029 1.58 14.60 -69.27
C ASN A 1029 3.12 14.59 -69.11
N GLY A 1030 3.84 14.33 -70.20
CA GLY A 1030 5.33 14.36 -70.19
C GLY A 1030 5.97 13.12 -69.59
N THR A 1031 5.19 12.07 -69.33
CA THR A 1031 5.68 10.80 -68.78
C THR A 1031 5.16 9.63 -69.62
N ILE A 1032 5.90 8.51 -69.69
CA ILE A 1032 5.54 7.38 -70.58
C ILE A 1032 4.13 6.83 -70.32
N ARG A 1033 3.34 6.61 -71.37
CA ARG A 1033 2.01 5.98 -71.31
C ARG A 1033 2.18 4.46 -71.22
N LEU A 1034 1.54 3.84 -70.22
CA LEU A 1034 1.64 2.39 -69.96
C LEU A 1034 0.38 1.67 -70.46
N GLY A 1035 0.54 0.54 -71.16
CA GLY A 1035 -0.54 -0.41 -71.48
C GLY A 1035 -0.65 -1.54 -70.45
N THR A 1036 -1.73 -2.32 -70.47
CA THR A 1036 -1.83 -3.52 -69.62
C THR A 1036 -1.21 -4.73 -70.33
N LYS A 1037 -0.46 -5.55 -69.59
CA LYS A 1037 0.23 -6.75 -70.13
C LYS A 1037 -0.76 -7.72 -70.81
N ALA A 1038 -2.03 -7.70 -70.37
CA ALA A 1038 -3.14 -8.49 -70.92
C ALA A 1038 -3.50 -8.12 -72.37
N ASP A 1039 -3.33 -6.86 -72.79
CA ASP A 1039 -3.60 -6.44 -74.17
C ASP A 1039 -2.62 -7.06 -75.18
N LEU A 1040 -1.39 -7.35 -74.76
CA LEU A 1040 -0.37 -8.03 -75.57
C LEU A 1040 -0.53 -9.56 -75.54
N LEU A 1041 -0.82 -10.12 -74.36
CA LEU A 1041 -0.97 -11.57 -74.16
C LEU A 1041 -2.20 -12.13 -74.90
N SER A 1042 -3.38 -11.53 -74.68
CA SER A 1042 -4.65 -12.03 -75.23
C SER A 1042 -4.85 -11.78 -76.73
N LYS A 1043 -4.19 -10.76 -77.30
CA LYS A 1043 -4.40 -10.35 -78.70
C LYS A 1043 -3.28 -10.77 -79.64
N CYS A 1044 -2.05 -10.91 -79.16
CA CYS A 1044 -0.89 -11.13 -80.03
C CYS A 1044 -0.14 -12.45 -79.76
N LEU A 1045 -0.03 -12.90 -78.50
CA LEU A 1045 0.88 -13.99 -78.14
C LEU A 1045 0.19 -15.34 -77.91
N GLU A 1046 -1.03 -15.38 -77.38
CA GLU A 1046 -1.76 -16.65 -77.16
C GLU A 1046 -2.08 -17.42 -78.44
N ARG A 1047 -2.10 -16.77 -79.61
CA ARG A 1047 -2.30 -17.43 -80.91
C ARG A 1047 -1.05 -18.15 -81.46
N LEU A 1048 0.13 -17.93 -80.88
CA LEU A 1048 1.42 -18.36 -81.44
C LEU A 1048 2.05 -19.55 -80.72
N THR A 1049 1.45 -20.05 -79.63
CA THR A 1049 2.09 -21.08 -78.79
C THR A 1049 1.10 -22.20 -78.43
N PRO A 1050 1.27 -23.44 -78.92
CA PRO A 1050 0.56 -24.59 -78.37
C PRO A 1050 1.10 -24.93 -76.97
N PRO A 1051 0.26 -25.31 -76.00
CA PRO A 1051 0.73 -25.77 -74.70
C PRO A 1051 1.37 -27.16 -74.84
N THR A 1052 2.68 -27.26 -74.56
CA THR A 1052 3.37 -28.55 -74.39
C THR A 1052 3.60 -28.82 -72.91
N ASP A 1053 3.02 -29.91 -72.40
CA ASP A 1053 3.03 -30.32 -70.99
C ASP A 1053 4.22 -31.25 -70.61
N VAL A 1054 5.23 -31.35 -71.47
CA VAL A 1054 6.39 -32.24 -71.21
C VAL A 1054 7.47 -31.45 -70.49
N LYS A 1055 7.60 -31.66 -69.19
CA LYS A 1055 8.68 -31.09 -68.37
C LYS A 1055 9.98 -31.87 -68.64
N PRO A 1056 11.02 -31.27 -69.23
CA PRO A 1056 12.27 -31.96 -69.50
C PRO A 1056 13.03 -32.28 -68.20
N VAL A 1057 13.75 -33.39 -68.17
CA VAL A 1057 14.74 -33.70 -67.12
C VAL A 1057 15.94 -32.76 -67.33
N VAL A 1058 16.31 -32.02 -66.29
CA VAL A 1058 17.34 -30.98 -66.37
C VAL A 1058 18.38 -31.17 -65.27
N SER A 1059 19.65 -30.90 -65.56
CA SER A 1059 20.74 -30.93 -64.57
C SER A 1059 20.78 -29.66 -63.70
N SER A 1060 20.19 -28.57 -64.19
CA SER A 1060 20.23 -27.25 -63.56
C SER A 1060 18.92 -26.51 -63.76
N VAL A 1061 18.53 -25.72 -62.77
CA VAL A 1061 17.32 -24.88 -62.81
C VAL A 1061 17.68 -23.44 -62.51
N ILE A 1062 17.20 -22.52 -63.36
CA ILE A 1062 17.33 -21.08 -63.15
C ILE A 1062 15.98 -20.56 -62.66
N LEU A 1063 15.97 -19.91 -61.50
CA LEU A 1063 14.78 -19.33 -60.89
C LEU A 1063 14.84 -17.82 -60.98
N ASP A 1064 13.75 -17.20 -61.43
CA ASP A 1064 13.51 -15.77 -61.21
C ASP A 1064 13.16 -15.58 -59.72
N GLY A 1065 14.16 -15.21 -58.92
CA GLY A 1065 14.02 -15.01 -57.49
C GLY A 1065 13.00 -13.94 -57.13
N SER A 1066 12.84 -12.92 -57.98
CA SER A 1066 11.81 -11.89 -57.79
C SER A 1066 10.40 -12.45 -57.98
N ALA A 1067 10.20 -13.34 -58.95
CA ALA A 1067 8.94 -14.05 -59.13
C ALA A 1067 8.65 -15.01 -57.97
N VAL A 1068 9.66 -15.75 -57.51
CA VAL A 1068 9.55 -16.67 -56.36
C VAL A 1068 9.10 -15.92 -55.10
N VAL A 1069 9.71 -14.78 -54.78
CA VAL A 1069 9.34 -13.94 -53.62
C VAL A 1069 7.91 -13.39 -53.72
N ASN A 1070 7.42 -13.12 -54.94
CA ASN A 1070 6.03 -12.68 -55.13
C ASN A 1070 5.01 -13.82 -54.92
N MET A 1071 5.40 -15.04 -55.27
CA MET A 1071 4.59 -16.25 -55.11
C MET A 1071 4.56 -16.74 -53.65
N LEU A 1072 5.71 -16.75 -52.97
CA LEU A 1072 5.86 -17.20 -51.59
C LEU A 1072 5.48 -16.09 -50.62
N LYS A 1073 4.19 -15.97 -50.31
CA LYS A 1073 3.72 -14.99 -49.33
C LYS A 1073 4.04 -15.45 -47.91
N PRO A 1074 4.52 -14.56 -47.02
CA PRO A 1074 4.75 -14.87 -45.61
C PRO A 1074 3.42 -15.00 -44.87
N VAL A 1075 2.89 -16.21 -44.77
CA VAL A 1075 1.65 -16.53 -44.03
C VAL A 1075 2.01 -17.18 -42.71
N ASN A 1076 1.50 -16.65 -41.59
CA ASN A 1076 1.79 -17.10 -40.22
C ASN A 1076 3.29 -17.03 -39.83
N ILE A 1077 4.02 -16.08 -40.42
CA ILE A 1077 5.43 -15.82 -40.15
C ILE A 1077 5.58 -14.48 -39.45
N LYS A 1078 6.41 -14.41 -38.40
CA LYS A 1078 6.62 -13.19 -37.62
C LYS A 1078 7.76 -12.34 -38.17
N SER A 1079 8.95 -12.92 -38.40
CA SER A 1079 10.16 -12.18 -38.80
C SER A 1079 10.71 -12.56 -40.18
N PHE A 1080 11.58 -11.72 -40.75
CA PHE A 1080 12.24 -12.04 -42.02
C PHE A 1080 13.15 -13.27 -41.92
N ASN A 1081 13.79 -13.51 -40.77
CA ASN A 1081 14.55 -14.75 -40.55
C ASN A 1081 13.64 -15.99 -40.57
N GLU A 1082 12.48 -15.94 -39.91
CA GLU A 1082 11.50 -17.02 -39.99
C GLU A 1082 11.00 -17.23 -41.42
N TYR A 1083 10.80 -16.15 -42.18
CA TYR A 1083 10.39 -16.24 -43.58
C TYR A 1083 11.45 -16.93 -44.44
N ALA A 1084 12.72 -16.57 -44.26
CA ALA A 1084 13.83 -17.21 -44.95
C ALA A 1084 13.89 -18.71 -44.63
N LEU A 1085 13.90 -19.07 -43.34
CA LEU A 1085 14.11 -20.44 -42.88
C LEU A 1085 12.89 -21.37 -43.05
N LYS A 1086 11.66 -20.86 -42.90
CA LYS A 1086 10.44 -21.69 -42.90
C LYS A 1086 9.70 -21.68 -44.24
N VAL A 1087 9.96 -20.70 -45.11
CA VAL A 1087 9.21 -20.53 -46.38
C VAL A 1087 10.14 -20.53 -47.58
N PHE A 1088 11.08 -19.60 -47.65
CA PHE A 1088 11.89 -19.40 -48.86
C PHE A 1088 12.88 -20.55 -49.07
N ILE A 1089 13.74 -20.86 -48.09
CA ILE A 1089 14.75 -21.91 -48.19
C ILE A 1089 14.12 -23.30 -48.43
N PRO A 1090 13.07 -23.73 -47.69
CA PRO A 1090 12.43 -25.04 -47.94
C PRO A 1090 11.85 -25.18 -49.34
N TYR A 1091 11.34 -24.08 -49.93
CA TYR A 1091 10.84 -24.09 -51.30
C TYR A 1091 11.98 -24.35 -52.31
N ILE A 1092 13.11 -23.68 -52.13
CA ILE A 1092 14.29 -23.88 -52.99
C ILE A 1092 14.85 -25.29 -52.82
N GLN A 1093 14.99 -25.79 -51.58
CA GLN A 1093 15.45 -27.15 -51.31
C GLN A 1093 14.55 -28.20 -51.96
N ASN A 1094 13.23 -27.98 -52.00
CA ASN A 1094 12.31 -28.90 -52.65
C ASN A 1094 12.47 -28.92 -54.18
N ILE A 1095 12.85 -27.80 -54.81
CA ILE A 1095 13.20 -27.75 -56.23
C ILE A 1095 14.54 -28.46 -56.48
N GLY A 1096 15.48 -28.33 -55.54
CA GLY A 1096 16.83 -28.91 -55.59
C GLY A 1096 16.91 -30.43 -55.55
N LYS A 1097 15.84 -31.12 -55.16
CA LYS A 1097 15.82 -32.61 -55.03
C LYS A 1097 16.14 -33.33 -56.34
N ASP A 1098 15.74 -32.74 -57.48
CA ASP A 1098 15.80 -33.39 -58.80
C ASP A 1098 16.91 -32.80 -59.71
N VAL A 1099 17.75 -31.90 -59.20
CA VAL A 1099 18.75 -31.15 -59.99
C VAL A 1099 20.07 -31.02 -59.25
N GLN A 1100 21.19 -30.83 -59.95
CA GLN A 1100 22.50 -30.70 -59.32
C GLN A 1100 22.84 -29.25 -58.96
N ARG A 1101 22.30 -28.28 -59.73
CA ARG A 1101 22.59 -26.85 -59.59
C ARG A 1101 21.33 -25.97 -59.65
N ILE A 1102 21.27 -24.95 -58.81
CA ILE A 1102 20.18 -23.95 -58.79
C ILE A 1102 20.77 -22.54 -58.88
N ASP A 1103 20.35 -21.79 -59.90
CA ASP A 1103 20.74 -20.39 -60.06
C ASP A 1103 19.55 -19.51 -59.69
N ILE A 1104 19.71 -18.59 -58.72
CA ILE A 1104 18.63 -17.70 -58.29
C ILE A 1104 18.95 -16.28 -58.73
N VAL A 1105 18.22 -15.81 -59.75
CA VAL A 1105 18.45 -14.50 -60.33
C VAL A 1105 17.44 -13.50 -59.78
N PHE A 1106 17.91 -12.49 -59.05
CA PHE A 1106 17.09 -11.38 -58.59
C PHE A 1106 17.11 -10.22 -59.59
N ASP A 1107 15.98 -9.50 -59.72
CA ASP A 1107 15.90 -8.31 -60.54
C ASP A 1107 16.77 -7.17 -59.96
N THR A 1108 17.65 -6.59 -60.77
CA THR A 1108 18.35 -5.33 -60.47
C THR A 1108 17.64 -4.13 -61.11
N TYR A 1109 17.43 -3.07 -60.34
CA TYR A 1109 16.87 -1.81 -60.85
C TYR A 1109 17.98 -0.78 -60.96
N ILE A 1110 18.48 -0.58 -62.18
CA ILE A 1110 19.49 0.43 -62.45
C ILE A 1110 18.78 1.79 -62.53
N ASP A 1111 19.30 2.78 -61.79
CA ASP A 1111 18.80 4.15 -61.81
C ASP A 1111 18.78 4.71 -63.23
N ASN A 1112 17.77 5.52 -63.53
CA ASN A 1112 17.49 6.08 -64.86
C ASN A 1112 17.13 5.05 -65.97
N SER A 1113 16.95 3.77 -65.63
CA SER A 1113 16.42 2.79 -66.59
C SER A 1113 14.91 2.96 -66.82
N LEU A 1114 14.43 2.48 -67.98
CA LEU A 1114 13.00 2.41 -68.28
C LEU A 1114 12.25 1.52 -67.26
N LYS A 1115 12.90 0.44 -66.79
CA LYS A 1115 12.34 -0.49 -65.79
C LYS A 1115 12.16 0.19 -64.43
N ALA A 1116 13.14 0.98 -63.96
CA ALA A 1116 13.03 1.78 -62.74
C ALA A 1116 11.95 2.87 -62.87
N SER A 1117 11.96 3.62 -63.99
CA SER A 1117 11.01 4.73 -64.24
C SER A 1117 9.55 4.28 -64.35
N THR A 1118 9.30 3.13 -64.99
CA THR A 1118 7.93 2.57 -65.11
C THR A 1118 7.43 1.95 -63.81
N ARG A 1119 8.32 1.53 -62.91
CA ARG A 1119 7.96 1.03 -61.58
C ARG A 1119 7.66 2.13 -60.58
N GLY A 1120 8.39 3.24 -60.59
CA GLY A 1120 8.11 4.39 -59.73
C GLY A 1120 6.68 4.95 -59.86
N LYS A 1121 5.97 4.61 -60.95
CA LYS A 1121 4.55 4.94 -61.19
C LYS A 1121 3.53 3.94 -60.62
N ARG A 1122 3.93 2.74 -60.18
CA ARG A 1122 3.03 1.65 -59.74
C ARG A 1122 2.49 1.81 -58.31
N GLY A 1123 2.83 2.91 -57.65
CA GLY A 1123 2.35 3.27 -56.32
C GLY A 1123 3.47 3.37 -55.29
N LYS A 1124 3.16 3.91 -54.11
CA LYS A 1124 4.08 3.95 -52.97
C LYS A 1124 3.91 2.68 -52.14
N GLY A 1125 5.01 2.16 -51.62
CA GLY A 1125 5.00 1.20 -50.52
C GLY A 1125 5.51 1.86 -49.24
N ILE A 1126 5.47 1.12 -48.13
CA ILE A 1126 6.04 1.56 -46.85
C ILE A 1126 7.48 1.06 -46.76
N ARG A 1127 8.44 1.96 -46.57
CA ARG A 1127 9.86 1.60 -46.43
C ARG A 1127 10.05 0.90 -45.10
N ARG A 1128 10.53 -0.33 -45.13
CA ARG A 1128 10.80 -1.14 -43.94
C ARG A 1128 12.13 -1.84 -44.10
N ARG A 1129 12.97 -1.70 -43.08
CA ARG A 1129 14.30 -2.34 -43.06
C ARG A 1129 14.17 -3.86 -43.04
N VAL A 1130 15.05 -4.56 -43.78
CA VAL A 1130 15.10 -6.03 -43.77
C VAL A 1130 16.30 -6.50 -42.94
N GLN A 1131 16.01 -7.06 -41.77
CA GLN A 1131 16.97 -7.67 -40.84
C GLN A 1131 16.33 -8.90 -40.20
N ASP A 1132 17.14 -9.75 -39.57
CA ASP A 1132 16.73 -11.05 -39.03
C ASP A 1132 15.50 -10.97 -38.11
N GLU A 1133 15.53 -10.04 -37.16
CA GLU A 1133 14.54 -9.87 -36.10
C GLU A 1133 13.36 -9.00 -36.55
N THR A 1134 13.46 -8.33 -37.70
CA THR A 1134 12.42 -7.38 -38.13
C THR A 1134 11.14 -8.10 -38.57
N ASN A 1135 10.01 -7.61 -38.09
CA ASN A 1135 8.70 -8.18 -38.39
C ASN A 1135 8.32 -8.03 -39.88
N VAL A 1136 7.83 -9.12 -40.46
CA VAL A 1136 7.37 -9.14 -41.84
C VAL A 1136 6.11 -8.26 -41.98
N PRO A 1137 5.99 -7.46 -43.06
CA PRO A 1137 4.84 -6.58 -43.23
C PRO A 1137 3.56 -7.35 -43.51
N GLY A 1138 2.47 -6.99 -42.82
CA GLY A 1138 1.14 -7.58 -43.03
C GLY A 1138 0.62 -7.41 -44.45
N ASN A 1139 1.03 -6.34 -45.15
CA ASN A 1139 0.75 -6.15 -46.58
C ASN A 1139 2.01 -6.38 -47.43
N TRP A 1140 2.31 -7.65 -47.70
CA TRP A 1140 3.49 -8.07 -48.48
C TRP A 1140 3.57 -7.39 -49.85
N GLN A 1141 2.42 -7.23 -50.52
CA GLN A 1141 2.34 -6.62 -51.84
C GLN A 1141 2.70 -5.13 -51.83
N GLU A 1142 2.33 -4.41 -50.77
CA GLU A 1142 2.69 -3.01 -50.60
C GLU A 1142 4.17 -2.83 -50.25
N PHE A 1143 4.72 -3.70 -49.40
CA PHE A 1143 6.15 -3.73 -49.10
C PHE A 1143 7.01 -3.94 -50.36
N LEU A 1144 6.62 -4.91 -51.20
CA LEU A 1144 7.25 -5.19 -52.48
C LEU A 1144 6.97 -4.11 -53.55
N ARG A 1145 6.32 -2.98 -53.25
CA ARG A 1145 6.23 -1.87 -54.23
C ARG A 1145 7.45 -0.96 -54.22
N LEU A 1146 8.20 -0.90 -53.12
CA LEU A 1146 9.43 -0.13 -53.03
C LEU A 1146 10.63 -0.95 -53.51
N ASP A 1147 11.48 -0.34 -54.33
CA ASP A 1147 12.63 -1.01 -54.91
C ASP A 1147 13.75 -1.18 -53.85
N GLU A 1148 13.89 -0.24 -52.91
CA GLU A 1148 14.85 -0.32 -51.80
C GLU A 1148 14.55 -1.51 -50.87
N ASN A 1149 13.26 -1.74 -50.55
CA ASN A 1149 12.84 -2.91 -49.77
C ASN A 1149 13.19 -4.23 -50.47
N LYS A 1150 13.06 -4.26 -51.81
CA LYS A 1150 13.41 -5.44 -52.60
C LYS A 1150 14.90 -5.69 -52.62
N ILE A 1151 15.69 -4.64 -52.84
CA ILE A 1151 17.14 -4.74 -52.84
C ILE A 1151 17.60 -5.33 -51.51
N GLU A 1152 17.16 -4.77 -50.38
CA GLU A 1152 17.51 -5.32 -49.06
C GLU A 1152 17.01 -6.75 -48.85
N LEU A 1153 15.75 -7.06 -49.23
CA LEU A 1153 15.21 -8.40 -49.11
C LEU A 1153 15.97 -9.42 -49.96
N PHE A 1154 16.34 -9.08 -51.18
CA PHE A 1154 17.02 -9.99 -52.10
C PHE A 1154 18.44 -10.27 -51.63
N HIS A 1155 19.17 -9.25 -51.18
CA HIS A 1155 20.47 -9.44 -50.53
C HIS A 1155 20.34 -10.32 -49.29
N PHE A 1156 19.39 -10.02 -48.40
CA PHE A 1156 19.13 -10.80 -47.20
C PHE A 1156 18.86 -12.28 -47.50
N LEU A 1157 17.99 -12.57 -48.47
CA LEU A 1157 17.66 -13.96 -48.85
C LEU A 1157 18.84 -14.67 -49.53
N ALA A 1158 19.61 -13.96 -50.34
CA ALA A 1158 20.83 -14.49 -50.97
C ALA A 1158 21.88 -14.87 -49.91
N ASP A 1159 22.10 -14.03 -48.91
CA ASP A 1159 23.03 -14.30 -47.81
C ASP A 1159 22.55 -15.50 -46.96
N LYS A 1160 21.25 -15.55 -46.66
CA LYS A 1160 20.66 -16.63 -45.85
C LYS A 1160 20.71 -17.97 -46.56
N ILE A 1161 20.44 -18.03 -47.86
CA ILE A 1161 20.44 -19.30 -48.59
C ILE A 1161 21.87 -19.82 -48.81
N THR A 1162 22.84 -18.93 -49.05
CA THR A 1162 24.26 -19.30 -49.16
C THR A 1162 24.79 -19.84 -47.83
N SER A 1163 24.30 -19.29 -46.71
CA SER A 1163 24.67 -19.74 -45.36
C SER A 1163 23.95 -21.03 -44.91
N ALA A 1164 22.93 -21.49 -45.63
CA ALA A 1164 22.07 -22.61 -45.22
C ALA A 1164 22.65 -24.01 -45.52
N GLY A 1165 23.80 -24.11 -46.19
CA GLY A 1165 24.51 -25.37 -46.43
C GLY A 1165 23.70 -26.41 -47.21
N ILE A 1166 23.15 -26.02 -48.37
CA ILE A 1166 22.36 -26.90 -49.23
C ILE A 1166 23.30 -27.77 -50.08
N ASP A 1167 22.96 -29.06 -50.28
CA ASP A 1167 23.78 -30.04 -51.01
C ASP A 1167 23.96 -29.73 -52.52
N ASN A 1168 23.14 -28.84 -53.07
CA ASN A 1168 23.20 -28.39 -54.46
C ASN A 1168 24.21 -27.25 -54.63
N GLU A 1169 24.81 -27.12 -55.83
CA GLU A 1169 25.56 -25.91 -56.19
C GLU A 1169 24.57 -24.75 -56.34
N ILE A 1170 24.69 -23.70 -55.51
CA ILE A 1170 23.83 -22.50 -55.55
C ILE A 1170 24.65 -21.33 -56.10
N VAL A 1171 24.10 -20.67 -57.13
CA VAL A 1171 24.70 -19.51 -57.81
C VAL A 1171 23.81 -18.27 -57.71
#